data_AF-A0AAJ0TMK5-F1
#
_entry.id   AF-A0AAJ0TMK5-F1
#
_cell.length_a   1.000
_cell.length_b   1.000
_cell.length_c   1.000
_cell.angle_alpha   90.00
_cell.angle_beta   90.00
_cell.angle_gamma   90.00
#
_symmetry.space_group_name_H-M   'P 1'
#
loop_
_entity.id
_entity.type
_entity.pdbx_description
1 polymer ?
#
loop_
_entity_poly.entity_id
_entity_poly.type
_entity_poly.pdbx_seq_one_letter_code
_entity_poly.pdbx_strand_id
1 'polypeptide(L)'
;MQPQEHSKTLASKIVDRLRGLRGVARQQEKKTVAKYQFVLSDAKGLIVLPDEKDLRKVSVTYELVPPYARAQIRWSETDHSLIYRVSEPTLDENEKRAYELIVAALVELVDVQLSTIKNARAAMEYIEQRVWQIIIELEIALDKASYNKIMYYVYRNFVGLNKLEPLMHDPYIEDVGCVGYYTPIYVVHKRWGSIPTNIIYENEDELKEFVIKLAERCGRYVSYAEPLLDGSLPDGSRVQASLAEDVTTKGPTFSIRKFTEEPISPVELLDLKTASADVMAYLWLAMEQGVSLLICGGTATGKTTLLNAISMFIPPEEKVVSIEDTRELQLPHKNWIPAVARTGFGAPEAGGERYGEVDMFDLLKESFRQNPDYVIVGEIRGKEAYVMFQGMASGHPSIGTMHAAGVETVIKRLMSPPIELSPSLVEILDLVITMVFAQEKGKSSRRIKTVSEIQSVEPTGSARTGTVYRWVPSTDTFEEGEGSYVLSKLATTKGYQLSDMKKELAARTGVLRWMLDNRITHWKEVAALIGRYHQNPNGTLKELGLAAKGLRSVMVRKAPSEEHKEYVEPQEAPTGPMTENEDVLPEEPRALEEPAPETPERTFEIPAVIRPTFGEKKVEPAKRKPMKATKPKKRAAEKKAVPKKIKKK
;
A
#
# COMPACT_ATOMS: atom_id res chain seq x y z
N MET A 1 -18.33 -18.73 -40.68
CA MET A 1 -18.59 -19.88 -39.78
C MET A 1 -17.83 -21.06 -40.36
N GLN A 2 -16.89 -21.69 -39.63
CA GLN A 2 -16.07 -22.89 -39.95
C GLN A 2 -14.54 -22.83 -39.62
N PRO A 3 -14.05 -21.97 -38.71
CA PRO A 3 -12.75 -22.24 -38.04
C PRO A 3 -12.90 -22.90 -36.65
N GLN A 4 -14.02 -22.68 -35.95
CA GLN A 4 -14.19 -23.11 -34.56
C GLN A 4 -14.56 -24.59 -34.36
N GLU A 5 -15.15 -25.26 -35.36
CA GLU A 5 -15.54 -26.68 -35.23
C GLU A 5 -14.35 -27.66 -35.40
N HIS A 6 -13.32 -27.30 -36.18
CA HIS A 6 -12.13 -28.13 -36.37
C HIS A 6 -11.17 -28.15 -35.17
N SER A 7 -11.06 -27.04 -34.44
CA SER A 7 -10.28 -26.98 -33.20
C SER A 7 -10.88 -27.86 -32.09
N LYS A 8 -12.22 -27.87 -31.95
CA LYS A 8 -12.95 -28.71 -30.98
C LYS A 8 -12.82 -30.22 -31.27
N THR A 9 -12.72 -30.62 -32.53
CA THR A 9 -12.60 -32.05 -32.91
C THR A 9 -11.17 -32.60 -32.77
N LEU A 10 -10.15 -31.76 -32.94
CA LEU A 10 -8.76 -32.15 -32.68
C LEU A 10 -8.47 -32.24 -31.18
N ALA A 11 -8.96 -31.26 -30.42
CA ALA A 11 -8.88 -31.27 -28.96
C ALA A 11 -9.60 -32.49 -28.36
N SER A 12 -10.79 -32.89 -28.86
CA SER A 12 -11.46 -34.09 -28.34
C SER A 12 -10.71 -35.39 -28.64
N LYS A 13 -10.10 -35.53 -29.83
CA LYS A 13 -9.27 -36.70 -30.19
C LYS A 13 -7.96 -36.75 -29.41
N ILE A 14 -7.39 -35.59 -29.12
CA ILE A 14 -6.24 -35.44 -28.22
C ILE A 14 -6.65 -35.81 -26.79
N VAL A 15 -7.79 -35.32 -26.31
CA VAL A 15 -8.36 -35.65 -25.00
C VAL A 15 -8.69 -37.13 -24.87
N ASP A 16 -9.13 -37.81 -25.93
CA ASP A 16 -9.34 -39.27 -25.90
C ASP A 16 -8.02 -40.05 -25.85
N ARG A 17 -6.96 -39.58 -26.54
CA ARG A 17 -5.58 -40.10 -26.35
C ARG A 17 -5.07 -39.85 -24.93
N LEU A 18 -5.32 -38.66 -24.36
CA LEU A 18 -4.91 -38.25 -23.01
C LEU A 18 -5.75 -38.90 -21.88
N ARG A 19 -7.03 -39.20 -22.10
CA ARG A 19 -7.90 -39.96 -21.18
C ARG A 19 -7.51 -41.43 -21.13
N GLY A 20 -7.05 -42.00 -22.25
CA GLY A 20 -6.37 -43.30 -22.28
C GLY A 20 -5.14 -43.34 -21.35
N LEU A 21 -4.46 -42.20 -21.19
CA LEU A 21 -3.29 -42.04 -20.32
C LEU A 21 -3.63 -41.86 -18.83
N ARG A 22 -4.81 -41.37 -18.42
CA ARG A 22 -5.22 -41.41 -16.99
C ARG A 22 -5.24 -42.84 -16.43
N GLY A 23 -5.50 -43.84 -17.28
CA GLY A 23 -5.41 -45.26 -16.93
C GLY A 23 -3.98 -45.80 -16.80
N VAL A 24 -3.04 -45.27 -17.58
CA VAL A 24 -1.63 -45.73 -17.63
C VAL A 24 -0.72 -44.96 -16.66
N ALA A 25 -1.01 -43.68 -16.40
CA ALA A 25 -0.29 -42.83 -15.45
C ALA A 25 -0.37 -43.33 -14.00
N ARG A 26 -1.36 -44.19 -13.66
CA ARG A 26 -1.39 -44.90 -12.38
C ARG A 26 -0.40 -46.05 -12.27
N GLN A 27 0.19 -46.53 -13.36
CA GLN A 27 1.00 -47.75 -13.37
C GLN A 27 2.50 -47.57 -13.65
N GLN A 28 3.00 -46.38 -13.97
CA GLN A 28 4.45 -46.10 -13.98
C GLN A 28 4.74 -44.60 -13.99
N GLU A 29 4.96 -44.00 -12.81
CA GLU A 29 5.61 -42.69 -12.68
C GLU A 29 7.11 -42.82 -13.00
N LYS A 30 7.46 -43.05 -14.27
CA LYS A 30 8.83 -42.77 -14.71
C LYS A 30 8.97 -41.25 -14.81
N LYS A 31 9.80 -40.64 -13.96
CA LYS A 31 10.17 -39.22 -14.05
C LYS A 31 10.77 -38.95 -15.43
N THR A 32 9.97 -38.45 -16.38
CA THR A 32 10.47 -37.96 -17.65
C THR A 32 11.24 -36.67 -17.37
N VAL A 33 12.56 -36.68 -17.56
CA VAL A 33 13.39 -35.48 -17.38
C VAL A 33 13.20 -34.57 -18.59
N ALA A 34 12.87 -33.30 -18.36
CA ALA A 34 12.74 -32.32 -19.42
C ALA A 34 14.07 -32.14 -20.17
N LYS A 35 14.02 -32.06 -21.51
CA LYS A 35 15.22 -31.85 -22.35
C LYS A 35 15.76 -30.43 -22.23
N TYR A 36 14.89 -29.47 -22.00
CA TYR A 36 15.23 -28.06 -21.78
C TYR A 36 14.76 -27.66 -20.39
N GLN A 37 15.48 -26.73 -19.76
CA GLN A 37 15.13 -26.18 -18.46
C GLN A 37 14.67 -24.74 -18.64
N PHE A 38 13.46 -24.45 -18.18
CA PHE A 38 12.96 -23.08 -18.08
C PHE A 38 13.66 -22.37 -16.92
N VAL A 39 14.26 -21.21 -17.21
CA VAL A 39 14.98 -20.41 -16.21
C VAL A 39 14.36 -19.02 -16.16
N LEU A 40 13.89 -18.66 -14.97
CA LEU A 40 13.68 -17.28 -14.55
C LEU A 40 14.95 -16.83 -13.84
N SER A 41 15.51 -15.71 -14.25
CA SER A 41 16.62 -15.10 -13.52
C SER A 41 16.05 -14.09 -12.54
N ASP A 42 16.69 -13.94 -11.37
CA ASP A 42 16.35 -12.83 -10.50
C ASP A 42 16.63 -11.52 -11.23
N ALA A 43 15.67 -10.59 -11.15
CA ALA A 43 15.89 -9.24 -11.67
C ALA A 43 17.15 -8.66 -11.04
N LYS A 44 18.05 -8.13 -11.87
CA LYS A 44 19.21 -7.38 -11.37
C LYS A 44 18.65 -6.23 -10.52
N GLY A 45 19.24 -6.00 -9.35
CA GLY A 45 18.73 -5.09 -8.32
C GLY A 45 18.35 -3.70 -8.82
N LEU A 46 17.68 -2.92 -7.96
CA LEU A 46 17.12 -1.61 -8.28
C LEU A 46 18.05 -0.77 -9.15
N ILE A 47 17.57 -0.37 -10.33
CA ILE A 47 18.25 0.60 -11.17
C ILE A 47 18.08 2.02 -10.62
N VAL A 48 19.08 2.87 -10.83
CA VAL A 48 18.94 4.30 -10.52
C VAL A 48 18.14 4.95 -11.65
N LEU A 49 16.93 5.41 -11.33
CA LEU A 49 16.09 6.12 -12.29
C LEU A 49 16.63 7.56 -12.52
N PRO A 50 16.65 8.06 -13.77
CA PRO A 50 17.24 9.36 -14.09
C PRO A 50 16.52 10.53 -13.44
N ASP A 51 17.24 11.49 -12.82
CA ASP A 51 16.67 12.72 -12.25
C ASP A 51 16.32 13.79 -13.29
N GLU A 52 15.54 13.40 -14.31
CA GLU A 52 15.14 14.27 -15.40
C GLU A 52 13.89 15.09 -15.03
N LYS A 53 14.00 16.42 -15.09
CA LYS A 53 12.89 17.34 -14.81
C LYS A 53 11.97 17.50 -16.01
N ASP A 54 12.53 17.39 -17.22
CA ASP A 54 11.76 17.46 -18.46
C ASP A 54 11.23 16.07 -18.84
N LEU A 55 9.93 15.84 -18.64
CA LEU A 55 9.28 14.55 -18.94
C LEU A 55 9.48 14.12 -20.40
N ARG A 56 9.69 15.06 -21.33
CA ARG A 56 9.91 14.76 -22.76
C ARG A 56 11.21 14.02 -23.03
N LYS A 57 12.19 14.18 -22.14
CA LYS A 57 13.52 13.54 -22.24
C LYS A 57 13.61 12.20 -21.53
N VAL A 58 12.56 11.82 -20.79
CA VAL A 58 12.54 10.54 -20.09
C VAL A 58 12.53 9.40 -21.10
N SER A 59 13.54 8.54 -21.02
CA SER A 59 13.62 7.27 -21.75
C SER A 59 14.40 6.27 -20.89
N VAL A 60 13.69 5.31 -20.32
CA VAL A 60 14.27 4.33 -19.39
C VAL A 60 13.81 2.94 -19.77
N THR A 61 14.71 1.96 -19.67
CA THR A 61 14.38 0.55 -19.89
C THR A 61 15.05 -0.31 -18.82
N TYR A 62 14.28 -1.20 -18.19
CA TYR A 62 14.77 -2.12 -17.17
C TYR A 62 14.04 -3.46 -17.24
N GLU A 63 14.66 -4.49 -16.65
CA GLU A 63 14.13 -5.86 -16.64
C GLU A 63 13.04 -6.00 -15.57
N LEU A 64 11.97 -6.72 -15.92
CA LEU A 64 10.86 -7.05 -15.02
C LEU A 64 10.89 -8.54 -14.69
N VAL A 65 10.94 -9.38 -15.73
CA VAL A 65 11.01 -10.84 -15.61
C VAL A 65 12.13 -11.34 -16.53
N PRO A 66 13.40 -11.30 -16.11
CA PRO A 66 14.50 -11.58 -17.02
C PRO A 66 14.59 -13.05 -17.45
N PRO A 67 14.92 -13.34 -18.73
CA PRO A 67 15.19 -12.39 -19.82
C PRO A 67 13.94 -11.99 -20.65
N TYR A 68 12.74 -12.35 -20.20
CA TYR A 68 11.51 -12.35 -21.00
C TYR A 68 10.79 -10.99 -21.05
N ALA A 69 10.63 -10.31 -19.92
CA ALA A 69 9.85 -9.08 -19.83
C ALA A 69 10.69 -7.87 -19.40
N ARG A 70 10.45 -6.72 -20.04
CA ARG A 70 11.10 -5.45 -19.73
C ARG A 70 10.08 -4.31 -19.69
N ALA A 71 10.32 -3.33 -18.83
CA ALA A 71 9.63 -2.05 -18.82
C ALA A 71 10.37 -1.08 -19.74
N GLN A 72 9.64 -0.30 -20.53
CA GLN A 72 10.15 0.86 -21.25
C GLN A 72 9.25 2.06 -20.96
N ILE A 73 9.78 3.05 -20.25
CA ILE A 73 9.07 4.29 -19.95
C ILE A 73 9.62 5.40 -20.83
N ARG A 74 8.75 6.05 -21.60
CA ARG A 74 9.15 7.12 -22.52
C ARG A 74 8.04 8.13 -22.72
N TRP A 75 8.39 9.33 -23.16
CA TRP A 75 7.43 10.30 -23.66
C TRP A 75 6.77 9.83 -24.96
N SER A 76 5.45 10.02 -25.06
CA SER A 76 4.66 9.87 -26.28
C SER A 76 4.29 11.25 -26.80
N GLU A 77 4.75 11.59 -28.01
CA GLU A 77 4.35 12.85 -28.66
C GLU A 77 2.88 12.84 -29.08
N THR A 78 2.29 11.66 -29.28
CA THR A 78 0.87 11.52 -29.65
C THR A 78 -0.04 11.75 -28.45
N ASP A 79 0.31 11.19 -27.29
CA ASP A 79 -0.52 11.26 -26.08
C ASP A 79 -0.16 12.44 -25.17
N HIS A 80 0.88 13.22 -25.55
CA HIS A 80 1.47 14.30 -24.77
C HIS A 80 1.68 13.92 -23.29
N SER A 81 2.10 12.68 -23.05
CA SER A 81 2.27 12.10 -21.72
C SER A 81 3.33 10.99 -21.74
N LEU A 82 3.78 10.59 -20.54
CA LEU A 82 4.59 9.39 -20.41
C LEU A 82 3.73 8.16 -20.68
N ILE A 83 4.33 7.15 -21.31
CA ILE A 83 3.73 5.84 -21.51
C ILE A 83 4.62 4.76 -20.90
N TYR A 84 3.99 3.75 -20.29
CA TYR A 84 4.66 2.60 -19.71
C TYR A 84 4.47 1.40 -20.63
N ARG A 85 5.53 0.98 -21.34
CA ARG A 85 5.45 -0.14 -22.28
C ARG A 85 6.09 -1.40 -21.68
N VAL A 86 5.29 -2.42 -21.47
CA VAL A 86 5.76 -3.80 -21.23
C VAL A 86 6.10 -4.44 -22.56
N SER A 87 7.35 -4.89 -22.69
CA SER A 87 7.82 -5.70 -23.81
C SER A 87 7.99 -7.14 -23.36
N GLU A 88 7.28 -8.06 -24.00
CA GLU A 88 7.36 -9.52 -23.80
C GLU A 88 7.84 -10.22 -25.09
N PRO A 89 8.25 -11.50 -25.05
CA PRO A 89 8.70 -12.22 -26.24
C PRO A 89 7.53 -12.49 -27.19
N THR A 90 7.63 -12.14 -28.47
CA THR A 90 6.57 -12.45 -29.44
C THR A 90 6.61 -13.92 -29.86
N LEU A 91 5.43 -14.56 -29.92
CA LEU A 91 5.26 -15.88 -30.51
C LEU A 91 4.95 -15.73 -32.01
N ASP A 92 5.65 -16.47 -32.86
CA ASP A 92 5.26 -16.63 -34.27
C ASP A 92 4.02 -17.53 -34.41
N GLU A 93 3.50 -17.68 -35.63
CA GLU A 93 2.28 -18.47 -35.90
C GLU A 93 2.41 -19.96 -35.51
N ASN A 94 3.60 -20.55 -35.64
CA ASN A 94 3.83 -21.95 -35.26
C ASN A 94 3.95 -22.07 -33.74
N GLU A 95 4.70 -21.16 -33.11
CA GLU A 95 4.82 -21.06 -31.65
C GLU A 95 3.45 -20.83 -31.00
N LYS A 96 2.61 -19.99 -31.59
CA LYS A 96 1.25 -19.71 -31.11
C LYS A 96 0.35 -20.94 -31.18
N ARG A 97 0.36 -21.67 -32.31
CA ARG A 97 -0.39 -22.95 -32.44
C ARG A 97 0.09 -23.99 -31.44
N ALA A 98 1.41 -24.11 -31.26
CA ALA A 98 1.98 -25.03 -30.28
C ALA A 98 1.55 -24.64 -28.85
N TYR A 99 1.62 -23.35 -28.50
CA TYR A 99 1.16 -22.83 -27.23
C TYR A 99 -0.34 -23.13 -26.99
N GLU A 100 -1.21 -22.85 -27.96
CA GLU A 100 -2.65 -23.12 -27.86
C GLU A 100 -2.95 -24.61 -27.63
N LEU A 101 -2.26 -25.52 -28.36
CA LEU A 101 -2.39 -26.96 -28.16
C LEU A 101 -1.91 -27.40 -26.78
N ILE A 102 -0.76 -26.89 -26.34
CA ILE A 102 -0.19 -27.21 -25.02
C ILE A 102 -1.13 -26.75 -23.92
N VAL A 103 -1.66 -25.52 -23.99
CA VAL A 103 -2.58 -24.97 -23.00
C VAL A 103 -3.89 -25.76 -22.96
N ALA A 104 -4.47 -26.09 -24.12
CA ALA A 104 -5.70 -26.88 -24.19
C ALA A 104 -5.51 -28.27 -23.54
N ALA A 105 -4.39 -28.95 -23.83
CA ALA A 105 -4.06 -30.23 -23.20
C ALA A 105 -3.79 -30.08 -21.69
N LEU A 106 -3.11 -29.00 -21.29
CA LEU A 106 -2.77 -28.74 -19.89
C LEU A 106 -4.03 -28.55 -19.03
N VAL A 107 -5.02 -27.78 -19.51
CA VAL A 107 -6.30 -27.57 -18.80
C VAL A 107 -7.05 -28.89 -18.56
N GLU A 108 -6.99 -29.84 -19.50
CA GLU A 108 -7.64 -31.15 -19.38
C GLU A 108 -6.89 -32.14 -18.46
N LEU A 109 -5.56 -32.01 -18.38
CA LEU A 109 -4.68 -32.90 -17.62
C LEU A 109 -4.46 -32.47 -16.17
N VAL A 110 -4.60 -31.18 -15.87
CA VAL A 110 -4.38 -30.63 -14.54
C VAL A 110 -5.59 -30.95 -13.66
N ASP A 111 -5.53 -32.11 -13.00
CA ASP A 111 -6.51 -32.56 -11.99
C ASP A 111 -6.34 -31.87 -10.62
N VAL A 112 -5.26 -31.10 -10.44
CA VAL A 112 -4.93 -30.41 -9.20
C VAL A 112 -5.20 -28.93 -9.39
N GLN A 113 -6.06 -28.35 -8.56
CA GLN A 113 -6.16 -26.89 -8.50
C GLN A 113 -4.77 -26.36 -8.13
N LEU A 114 -4.11 -25.64 -9.05
CA LEU A 114 -2.77 -25.07 -8.82
C LEU A 114 -2.72 -24.18 -7.57
N SER A 115 -3.87 -23.63 -7.14
CA SER A 115 -4.07 -22.92 -5.87
C SER A 115 -3.75 -23.74 -4.63
N THR A 116 -3.75 -25.08 -4.70
CA THR A 116 -3.38 -25.98 -3.59
C THR A 116 -1.87 -26.12 -3.42
N ILE A 117 -1.08 -25.77 -4.45
CA ILE A 117 0.38 -25.83 -4.39
C ILE A 117 0.88 -24.51 -3.81
N LYS A 118 1.19 -24.51 -2.51
CA LYS A 118 1.60 -23.32 -1.75
C LYS A 118 2.93 -22.68 -2.19
N ASN A 119 3.72 -23.37 -3.02
CA ASN A 119 5.05 -22.91 -3.44
C ASN A 119 5.08 -22.73 -4.96
N ALA A 120 5.32 -21.49 -5.42
CA ALA A 120 5.44 -21.15 -6.84
C ALA A 120 6.49 -22.01 -7.57
N ARG A 121 7.58 -22.35 -6.90
CA ARG A 121 8.62 -23.25 -7.44
C ARG A 121 8.10 -24.66 -7.66
N ALA A 122 7.39 -25.22 -6.68
CA ALA A 122 6.81 -26.56 -6.80
C ALA A 122 5.71 -26.61 -7.87
N ALA A 123 4.90 -25.54 -7.97
CA ALA A 123 3.91 -25.40 -9.03
C ALA A 123 4.58 -25.34 -10.40
N MET A 124 5.68 -24.60 -10.51
CA MET A 124 6.45 -24.50 -11.75
C MET A 124 7.08 -25.84 -12.14
N GLU A 125 7.76 -26.52 -11.22
CA GLU A 125 8.34 -27.85 -11.46
C GLU A 125 7.29 -28.87 -11.92
N TYR A 126 6.08 -28.82 -11.35
CA TYR A 126 4.96 -29.65 -11.78
C TYR A 126 4.48 -29.31 -13.19
N ILE A 127 4.26 -28.02 -13.48
CA ILE A 127 3.80 -27.56 -14.80
C ILE A 127 4.84 -27.87 -15.88
N GLU A 128 6.13 -27.66 -15.62
CA GLU A 128 7.21 -27.94 -16.56
C GLU A 128 7.23 -29.41 -16.97
N GLN A 129 7.06 -30.33 -16.00
CA GLN A 129 6.95 -31.76 -16.27
C GLN A 129 5.73 -32.10 -17.13
N ARG A 130 4.57 -31.49 -16.84
CA ARG A 130 3.33 -31.72 -17.61
C ARG A 130 3.43 -31.19 -19.03
N VAL A 131 3.94 -29.99 -19.21
CA VAL A 131 4.17 -29.42 -20.54
C VAL A 131 5.14 -30.29 -21.34
N TRP A 132 6.21 -30.79 -20.71
CA TRP A 132 7.15 -31.68 -21.38
C TRP A 132 6.51 -33.00 -21.82
N GLN A 133 5.65 -33.59 -20.99
CA GLN A 133 4.87 -34.79 -21.36
C GLN A 133 3.97 -34.51 -22.58
N ILE A 134 3.23 -33.40 -22.56
CA ILE A 134 2.35 -32.98 -23.66
C ILE A 134 3.14 -32.80 -24.96
N ILE A 135 4.31 -32.16 -24.90
CA ILE A 135 5.18 -31.95 -26.07
C ILE A 135 5.60 -33.28 -26.69
N ILE A 136 5.99 -34.27 -25.88
CA ILE A 136 6.38 -35.60 -26.35
C ILE A 136 5.18 -36.34 -26.96
N GLU A 137 4.04 -36.36 -26.28
CA GLU A 137 2.86 -37.14 -26.68
C GLU A 137 2.15 -36.57 -27.92
N LEU A 138 2.17 -35.25 -28.08
CA LEU A 138 1.62 -34.56 -29.24
C LEU A 138 2.66 -34.39 -30.36
N GLU A 139 3.87 -34.91 -30.19
CA GLU A 139 4.98 -34.84 -31.15
C GLU A 139 5.26 -33.39 -31.62
N ILE A 140 5.17 -32.44 -30.70
CA ILE A 140 5.37 -31.01 -31.00
C ILE A 140 6.88 -30.74 -31.13
N ALA A 141 7.31 -30.38 -32.33
CA ALA A 141 8.70 -30.00 -32.57
C ALA A 141 8.97 -28.57 -32.08
N LEU A 142 9.76 -28.43 -31.01
CA LEU A 142 10.20 -27.14 -30.48
C LEU A 142 11.72 -27.12 -30.30
N ASP A 143 12.34 -26.01 -30.72
CA ASP A 143 13.71 -25.69 -30.32
C ASP A 143 13.74 -25.13 -28.88
N LYS A 144 14.95 -24.89 -28.35
CA LYS A 144 15.10 -24.37 -26.98
C LYS A 144 14.52 -22.97 -26.81
N ALA A 145 14.61 -22.11 -27.83
CA ALA A 145 14.16 -20.73 -27.76
C ALA A 145 12.62 -20.65 -27.74
N SER A 146 11.97 -21.33 -28.68
CA SER A 146 10.51 -21.45 -28.74
C SER A 146 9.95 -22.13 -27.48
N TYR A 147 10.62 -23.19 -26.98
CA TYR A 147 10.25 -23.81 -25.71
C TYR A 147 10.25 -22.78 -24.56
N ASN A 148 11.34 -22.01 -24.40
CA ASN A 148 11.44 -21.02 -23.32
C ASN A 148 10.41 -19.90 -23.45
N LYS A 149 10.11 -19.42 -24.66
CA LYS A 149 9.04 -18.42 -24.87
C LYS A 149 7.67 -18.99 -24.47
N ILE A 150 7.35 -20.20 -24.93
CA ILE A 150 6.08 -20.87 -24.60
C ILE A 150 5.98 -21.09 -23.09
N MET A 151 7.05 -21.58 -22.46
CA MET A 151 7.11 -21.77 -21.02
C MET A 151 6.96 -20.47 -20.24
N TYR A 152 7.49 -19.34 -20.74
CA TYR A 152 7.23 -18.04 -20.15
C TYR A 152 5.74 -17.71 -20.12
N TYR A 153 5.02 -17.89 -21.23
CA TYR A 153 3.57 -17.65 -21.28
C TYR A 153 2.77 -18.63 -20.41
N VAL A 154 3.20 -19.90 -20.34
CA VAL A 154 2.60 -20.88 -19.43
C VAL A 154 2.81 -20.45 -17.98
N TYR A 155 4.03 -20.10 -17.57
CA TYR A 155 4.31 -19.56 -16.23
C TYR A 155 3.44 -18.33 -15.95
N ARG A 156 3.48 -17.33 -16.85
CA ARG A 156 2.78 -16.06 -16.73
C ARG A 156 1.27 -16.24 -16.51
N ASN A 157 0.65 -17.18 -17.25
CA ASN A 157 -0.80 -17.35 -17.25
C ASN A 157 -1.31 -18.40 -16.24
N PHE A 158 -0.52 -19.42 -15.88
CA PHE A 158 -0.95 -20.44 -14.92
C PHE A 158 -0.46 -20.16 -13.50
N VAL A 159 0.81 -19.79 -13.35
CA VAL A 159 1.44 -19.52 -12.05
C VAL A 159 1.33 -18.05 -11.67
N GLY A 160 1.54 -17.15 -12.63
CA GLY A 160 1.48 -15.70 -12.45
C GLY A 160 0.08 -15.11 -12.57
N LEU A 161 0.01 -13.78 -12.69
CA LEU A 161 -1.21 -12.97 -12.82
C LEU A 161 -1.48 -12.52 -14.27
N ASN A 162 -1.36 -13.44 -15.23
CA ASN A 162 -1.64 -13.19 -16.66
C ASN A 162 -0.86 -11.97 -17.18
N LYS A 163 -1.53 -11.08 -17.94
CA LYS A 163 -0.95 -9.86 -18.51
C LYS A 163 -0.36 -8.91 -17.45
N LEU A 164 -0.77 -9.03 -16.17
CA LEU A 164 -0.25 -8.21 -15.09
C LEU A 164 1.06 -8.72 -14.49
N GLU A 165 1.45 -9.96 -14.76
CA GLU A 165 2.64 -10.55 -14.15
C GLU A 165 3.87 -9.62 -14.27
N PRO A 166 4.22 -9.04 -15.43
CA PRO A 166 5.37 -8.13 -15.51
C PRO A 166 5.24 -6.89 -14.60
N LEU A 167 4.05 -6.31 -14.46
CA LEU A 167 3.81 -5.13 -13.60
C LEU A 167 3.96 -5.48 -12.12
N MET A 168 3.57 -6.70 -11.74
CA MET A 168 3.69 -7.19 -10.37
C MET A 168 5.15 -7.39 -9.96
N HIS A 169 6.06 -7.62 -10.90
CA HIS A 169 7.51 -7.70 -10.64
C HIS A 169 8.22 -6.33 -10.68
N ASP A 170 7.55 -5.23 -11.02
CA ASP A 170 8.18 -3.90 -11.04
C ASP A 170 8.27 -3.28 -9.62
N PRO A 171 9.47 -3.11 -9.03
CA PRO A 171 9.61 -2.53 -7.69
C PRO A 171 9.25 -1.03 -7.62
N TYR A 172 9.08 -0.35 -8.76
CA TYR A 172 8.72 1.06 -8.84
C TYR A 172 7.22 1.31 -9.00
N ILE A 173 6.40 0.27 -9.17
CA ILE A 173 4.94 0.39 -9.20
C ILE A 173 4.37 0.26 -7.78
N GLU A 174 3.49 1.19 -7.39
CA GLU A 174 2.74 1.16 -6.13
C GLU A 174 1.32 0.62 -6.32
N ASP A 175 0.59 1.13 -7.33
CA ASP A 175 -0.78 0.70 -7.63
C ASP A 175 -0.92 0.31 -9.12
N VAL A 176 -1.80 -0.66 -9.40
CA VAL A 176 -2.20 -1.09 -10.75
C VAL A 176 -3.73 -1.02 -10.84
N GLY A 177 -4.26 -0.25 -11.79
CA GLY A 177 -5.70 -0.04 -11.95
C GLY A 177 -6.21 -0.38 -13.35
N CYS A 178 -7.31 -1.13 -13.41
CA CYS A 178 -8.07 -1.39 -14.63
C CYS A 178 -9.50 -0.89 -14.44
N VAL A 179 -9.90 0.05 -15.31
CA VAL A 179 -11.22 0.69 -15.26
C VAL A 179 -12.26 0.05 -16.18
N GLY A 180 -11.88 -1.00 -16.92
CA GLY A 180 -12.74 -1.72 -17.86
C GLY A 180 -11.97 -2.31 -19.05
N TYR A 181 -12.69 -3.01 -19.92
CA TYR A 181 -12.16 -3.54 -21.18
C TYR A 181 -11.99 -2.42 -22.23
N TYR A 182 -11.19 -2.68 -23.27
CA TYR A 182 -10.71 -1.69 -24.27
C TYR A 182 -10.03 -0.44 -23.70
N THR A 183 -9.70 -0.42 -22.42
CA THR A 183 -8.99 0.69 -21.78
C THR A 183 -7.61 0.23 -21.32
N PRO A 184 -6.56 1.05 -21.51
CA PRO A 184 -5.26 0.81 -20.92
C PRO A 184 -5.32 0.59 -19.41
N ILE A 185 -4.58 -0.39 -18.90
CA ILE A 185 -4.24 -0.45 -17.48
C ILE A 185 -3.39 0.77 -17.14
N TYR A 186 -3.67 1.41 -16.02
CA TYR A 186 -2.85 2.48 -15.45
C TYR A 186 -2.02 1.96 -14.29
N VAL A 187 -0.82 2.49 -14.13
CA VAL A 187 0.04 2.22 -12.98
C VAL A 187 0.38 3.52 -12.25
N VAL A 188 0.49 3.47 -10.93
CA VAL A 188 1.07 4.56 -10.13
C VAL A 188 2.55 4.22 -9.92
N HIS A 189 3.42 4.91 -10.63
CA HIS A 189 4.86 4.76 -10.55
C HIS A 189 5.44 5.70 -9.49
N LYS A 190 6.27 5.19 -8.56
CA LYS A 190 6.87 5.94 -7.43
C LYS A 190 7.47 7.28 -7.82
N ARG A 191 8.04 7.37 -9.03
CA ARG A 191 8.70 8.56 -9.56
C ARG A 191 7.81 9.50 -10.39
N TRP A 192 6.92 8.95 -11.22
CA TRP A 192 6.24 9.71 -12.27
C TRP A 192 4.72 9.74 -12.10
N GLY A 193 4.19 9.14 -11.03
CA GLY A 193 2.76 9.10 -10.75
C GLY A 193 2.01 8.19 -11.71
N SER A 194 0.80 8.59 -12.09
CA SER A 194 -0.09 7.79 -12.93
C SER A 194 0.39 7.76 -14.39
N ILE A 195 0.64 6.56 -14.94
CA ILE A 195 1.11 6.35 -16.32
C ILE A 195 0.24 5.26 -16.99
N PRO A 196 -0.30 5.50 -18.20
CA PRO A 196 -0.98 4.46 -18.97
C PRO A 196 0.00 3.42 -19.49
N THR A 197 -0.43 2.16 -19.51
CA THR A 197 0.35 1.05 -20.06
C THR A 197 -0.09 0.65 -21.48
N ASN A 198 0.69 -0.17 -22.17
CA ASN A 198 0.25 -0.83 -23.41
C ASN A 198 -0.61 -2.09 -23.18
N ILE A 199 -0.95 -2.42 -21.92
CA ILE A 199 -1.73 -3.61 -21.59
C ILE A 199 -3.22 -3.25 -21.62
N ILE A 200 -3.97 -3.97 -22.45
CA ILE A 200 -5.41 -3.81 -22.63
C ILE A 200 -6.07 -5.20 -22.60
N TYR A 201 -7.26 -5.26 -22.00
CA TYR A 201 -8.18 -6.38 -22.15
C TYR A 201 -9.08 -6.12 -23.36
N GLU A 202 -8.98 -6.95 -24.38
CA GLU A 202 -9.66 -6.74 -25.67
C GLU A 202 -11.08 -7.31 -25.69
N ASN A 203 -11.48 -8.04 -24.65
CA ASN A 203 -12.84 -8.53 -24.52
C ASN A 203 -13.23 -8.60 -23.04
N GLU A 204 -14.54 -8.54 -22.81
CA GLU A 204 -15.11 -8.52 -21.47
C GLU A 204 -14.88 -9.86 -20.74
N ASP A 205 -15.01 -10.98 -21.45
CA ASP A 205 -14.88 -12.33 -20.89
C ASP A 205 -13.47 -12.59 -20.33
N GLU A 206 -12.43 -12.14 -21.02
CA GLU A 206 -11.03 -12.22 -20.58
C GLU A 206 -10.83 -11.46 -19.26
N LEU A 207 -11.43 -10.27 -19.14
CA LEU A 207 -11.36 -9.47 -17.93
C LEU A 207 -12.18 -10.10 -16.79
N LYS A 208 -13.35 -10.69 -17.09
CA LYS A 208 -14.14 -11.47 -16.12
C LYS A 208 -13.36 -12.65 -15.57
N GLU A 209 -12.76 -13.46 -16.46
CA GLU A 209 -11.92 -14.60 -16.08
C GLU A 209 -10.74 -14.15 -15.21
N PHE A 210 -10.15 -12.99 -15.51
CA PHE A 210 -9.08 -12.44 -14.68
C PHE A 210 -9.56 -12.00 -13.29
N VAL A 211 -10.72 -11.34 -13.18
CA VAL A 211 -11.31 -10.98 -11.89
C VAL A 211 -11.65 -12.22 -11.05
N ILE A 212 -12.17 -13.28 -11.68
CA ILE A 212 -12.40 -14.57 -11.02
C ILE A 212 -11.08 -15.16 -10.51
N LYS A 213 -10.04 -15.17 -11.34
CA LYS A 213 -8.70 -15.63 -10.95
C LYS A 213 -8.11 -14.83 -9.79
N LEU A 214 -8.30 -13.50 -9.76
CA LEU A 214 -7.90 -12.66 -8.63
C LEU A 214 -8.63 -13.07 -7.36
N ALA A 215 -9.95 -13.30 -7.42
CA ALA A 215 -10.72 -13.76 -6.28
C ALA A 215 -10.19 -15.09 -5.74
N GLU A 216 -9.94 -16.07 -6.61
CA GLU A 216 -9.37 -17.37 -6.25
C GLU A 216 -8.01 -17.24 -5.57
N ARG A 217 -7.14 -16.36 -6.09
CA ARG A 217 -5.82 -16.08 -5.50
C ARG A 217 -5.90 -15.40 -4.15
N CYS A 218 -6.94 -14.63 -3.90
CA CYS A 218 -7.26 -14.06 -2.59
C CYS A 218 -7.93 -15.08 -1.64
N GLY A 219 -8.16 -16.33 -2.06
CA GLY A 219 -8.90 -17.33 -1.29
C GLY A 219 -10.38 -16.98 -1.13
N ARG A 220 -10.94 -16.22 -2.08
CA ARG A 220 -12.32 -15.73 -2.10
C ARG A 220 -13.03 -16.20 -3.36
N TYR A 221 -14.33 -15.96 -3.40
CA TYR A 221 -15.15 -16.16 -4.58
C TYR A 221 -15.86 -14.84 -4.91
N VAL A 222 -16.14 -14.63 -6.19
CA VAL A 222 -16.99 -13.56 -6.70
C VAL A 222 -18.10 -14.17 -7.53
N SER A 223 -19.27 -13.55 -7.53
CA SER A 223 -20.41 -13.99 -8.34
C SER A 223 -21.23 -12.79 -8.78
N TYR A 224 -22.21 -12.99 -9.66
CA TYR A 224 -23.15 -11.91 -10.00
C TYR A 224 -23.98 -11.43 -8.78
N ALA A 225 -24.22 -12.31 -7.80
CA ALA A 225 -24.93 -11.92 -6.56
C ALA A 225 -24.03 -11.17 -5.57
N GLU A 226 -22.74 -11.49 -5.55
CA GLU A 226 -21.70 -10.84 -4.74
C GLU A 226 -20.55 -10.41 -5.65
N PRO A 227 -20.73 -9.30 -6.41
CA PRO A 227 -19.82 -8.92 -7.48
C PRO A 227 -18.57 -8.18 -7.02
N LEU A 228 -18.50 -7.81 -5.73
CA LEU A 228 -17.41 -7.04 -5.16
C LEU A 228 -16.40 -7.95 -4.47
N LEU A 229 -15.13 -7.83 -4.86
CA LEU A 229 -13.98 -8.44 -4.21
C LEU A 229 -13.26 -7.39 -3.36
N ASP A 230 -13.00 -7.72 -2.09
CA ASP A 230 -11.95 -7.09 -1.28
C ASP A 230 -11.13 -8.22 -0.65
N GLY A 231 -9.82 -8.25 -0.90
CA GLY A 231 -8.94 -9.31 -0.44
C GLY A 231 -7.46 -8.98 -0.58
N SER A 232 -6.61 -9.96 -0.28
CA SER A 232 -5.15 -9.83 -0.37
C SER A 232 -4.58 -11.01 -1.15
N LEU A 233 -3.66 -10.70 -2.06
CA LEU A 233 -2.88 -11.68 -2.81
C LEU A 233 -1.84 -12.38 -1.91
N PRO A 234 -1.27 -13.51 -2.36
CA PRO A 234 -0.26 -14.24 -1.59
C PRO A 234 1.01 -13.45 -1.25
N ASP A 235 1.35 -12.44 -2.05
CA ASP A 235 2.47 -11.50 -1.83
C ASP A 235 2.13 -10.39 -0.81
N GLY A 236 0.88 -10.33 -0.33
CA GLY A 236 0.36 -9.30 0.57
C GLY A 236 -0.33 -8.13 -0.13
N SER A 237 -0.28 -8.07 -1.47
CA SER A 237 -0.87 -6.97 -2.24
C SER A 237 -2.39 -6.92 -2.06
N ARG A 238 -2.97 -5.74 -1.82
CA ARG A 238 -4.41 -5.56 -1.67
C ARG A 238 -5.10 -5.58 -3.03
N VAL A 239 -6.23 -6.27 -3.13
CA VAL A 239 -7.07 -6.31 -4.32
C VAL A 239 -8.47 -5.81 -4.00
N GLN A 240 -8.93 -4.86 -4.80
CA GLN A 240 -10.34 -4.54 -4.94
C GLN A 240 -10.76 -4.84 -6.38
N ALA A 241 -11.90 -5.50 -6.59
CA ALA A 241 -12.40 -5.75 -7.94
C ALA A 241 -13.94 -5.77 -8.00
N SER A 242 -14.49 -5.51 -9.17
CA SER A 242 -15.91 -5.70 -9.49
C SER A 242 -16.06 -6.66 -10.67
N LEU A 243 -17.00 -7.60 -10.58
CA LEU A 243 -17.27 -8.56 -11.66
C LEU A 243 -18.38 -8.09 -12.62
N ALA A 244 -19.40 -7.41 -12.10
CA ALA A 244 -20.67 -7.23 -12.81
C ALA A 244 -20.87 -5.82 -13.37
N GLU A 245 -21.43 -5.74 -14.59
CA GLU A 245 -21.64 -4.48 -15.32
C GLU A 245 -22.70 -3.56 -14.68
N ASP A 246 -23.63 -4.14 -13.91
CA ASP A 246 -24.62 -3.38 -13.15
C ASP A 246 -24.03 -2.66 -11.93
N VAL A 247 -22.81 -3.03 -11.54
CA VAL A 247 -22.01 -2.33 -10.52
C VAL A 247 -21.03 -1.35 -11.16
N THR A 248 -20.39 -1.75 -12.27
CA THR A 248 -19.45 -0.91 -13.00
C THR A 248 -19.78 -0.89 -14.49
N THR A 249 -20.27 0.26 -14.97
CA THR A 249 -20.83 0.43 -16.33
C THR A 249 -19.87 0.21 -17.50
N LYS A 250 -18.57 -0.01 -17.24
CA LYS A 250 -17.52 -0.26 -18.25
C LYS A 250 -17.03 -1.71 -18.26
N GLY A 251 -17.81 -2.64 -17.70
CA GLY A 251 -17.37 -4.01 -17.52
C GLY A 251 -16.76 -4.25 -16.13
N PRO A 252 -16.15 -5.43 -15.93
CA PRO A 252 -15.42 -5.73 -14.70
C PRO A 252 -14.24 -4.78 -14.51
N THR A 253 -13.88 -4.52 -13.26
CA THR A 253 -12.77 -3.61 -12.90
C THR A 253 -11.92 -4.23 -11.80
N PHE A 254 -10.68 -3.76 -11.66
CA PHE A 254 -9.86 -4.10 -10.49
C PHE A 254 -8.85 -3.00 -10.18
N SER A 255 -8.42 -2.96 -8.93
CA SER A 255 -7.34 -2.14 -8.41
C SER A 255 -6.48 -3.00 -7.48
N ILE A 256 -5.18 -3.02 -7.74
CA ILE A 256 -4.19 -3.74 -6.94
C ILE A 256 -3.24 -2.72 -6.32
N ARG A 257 -3.20 -2.65 -4.99
CA ARG A 257 -2.16 -1.92 -4.26
C ARG A 257 -1.07 -2.90 -3.87
N LYS A 258 0.12 -2.71 -4.42
CA LYS A 258 1.24 -3.62 -4.19
C LYS A 258 1.73 -3.55 -2.76
N PHE A 259 2.01 -4.71 -2.19
CA PHE A 259 2.74 -4.77 -0.93
C PHE A 259 4.18 -4.31 -1.16
N THR A 260 4.67 -3.44 -0.27
CA THR A 260 6.04 -2.97 -0.34
C THR A 260 6.95 -3.95 0.41
N GLU A 261 7.71 -4.76 -0.31
CA GLU A 261 8.62 -5.75 0.30
C GLU A 261 9.75 -5.11 1.11
N GLU A 262 10.29 -3.98 0.62
CA GLU A 262 11.39 -3.25 1.25
C GLU A 262 10.90 -1.94 1.88
N PRO A 263 10.79 -1.86 3.22
CA PRO A 263 10.35 -0.64 3.89
C PRO A 263 11.41 0.47 3.80
N ILE A 264 10.95 1.71 3.69
CA ILE A 264 11.81 2.91 3.76
C ILE A 264 12.37 3.02 5.19
N SER A 265 13.68 3.19 5.31
CA SER A 265 14.35 3.30 6.62
C SER A 265 14.28 4.72 7.20
N PRO A 266 14.47 4.88 8.52
CA PRO A 266 14.62 6.21 9.13
C PRO A 266 15.69 7.08 8.46
N VAL A 267 16.81 6.49 8.04
CA VAL A 267 17.93 7.22 7.40
C VAL A 267 17.55 7.66 6.00
N GLU A 268 16.81 6.85 5.26
CA GLU A 268 16.27 7.24 3.96
C GLU A 268 15.26 8.38 4.08
N LEU A 269 14.44 8.41 5.15
CA LEU A 269 13.59 9.57 5.44
C LEU A 269 14.39 10.85 5.75
N LEU A 270 15.62 10.75 6.25
CA LEU A 270 16.53 11.89 6.40
C LEU A 270 17.05 12.37 5.04
N ASP A 271 17.43 11.43 4.16
CA ASP A 271 17.89 11.73 2.80
C ASP A 271 16.79 12.41 1.97
N LEU A 272 15.54 11.94 2.12
CA LEU A 272 14.34 12.54 1.54
C LEU A 272 13.93 13.87 2.21
N LYS A 273 14.66 14.29 3.26
CA LYS A 273 14.37 15.45 4.12
C LYS A 273 12.97 15.43 4.74
N THR A 274 12.36 14.26 4.88
CA THR A 274 11.05 14.11 5.54
C THR A 274 11.12 14.48 7.01
N ALA A 275 12.27 14.26 7.64
CA ALA A 275 12.60 14.67 8.99
C ALA A 275 14.07 15.12 9.08
N SER A 276 14.43 15.92 10.08
CA SER A 276 15.83 16.15 10.44
C SER A 276 16.34 15.00 11.34
N ALA A 277 17.66 14.87 11.44
CA ALA A 277 18.28 13.90 12.35
C ALA A 277 17.87 14.14 13.81
N ASP A 278 17.66 15.39 14.21
CA ASP A 278 17.23 15.76 15.56
C ASP A 278 15.78 15.34 15.85
N VAL A 279 14.87 15.55 14.88
CA VAL A 279 13.49 15.02 14.95
C VAL A 279 13.53 13.50 15.07
N MET A 280 14.35 12.84 14.26
CA MET A 280 14.37 11.38 14.22
C MET A 280 15.07 10.76 15.45
N ALA A 281 16.06 11.45 16.03
CA ALA A 281 16.65 11.07 17.32
C ALA A 281 15.67 11.21 18.49
N TYR A 282 14.84 12.26 18.46
CA TYR A 282 13.75 12.42 19.42
C TYR A 282 12.73 11.29 19.31
N LEU A 283 12.31 10.95 18.09
CA LEU A 283 11.40 9.82 17.87
C LEU A 283 12.04 8.49 18.27
N TRP A 284 13.33 8.28 17.99
CA TRP A 284 14.04 7.10 18.47
C TRP A 284 13.97 6.98 19.99
N LEU A 285 14.35 8.03 20.72
CA LEU A 285 14.28 8.01 22.19
C LEU A 285 12.84 7.82 22.70
N ALA A 286 11.84 8.46 22.08
CA ALA A 286 10.43 8.28 22.45
C ALA A 286 9.96 6.83 22.26
N MET A 287 10.31 6.23 21.11
CA MET A 287 9.99 4.85 20.77
C MET A 287 10.65 3.86 21.73
N GLU A 288 11.90 4.08 22.12
CA GLU A 288 12.62 3.24 23.09
C GLU A 288 12.01 3.32 24.50
N GLN A 289 11.47 4.49 24.87
CA GLN A 289 10.90 4.71 26.20
C GLN A 289 9.41 4.34 26.31
N GLY A 290 8.82 3.72 25.28
CA GLY A 290 7.42 3.28 25.31
C GLY A 290 6.40 4.42 25.22
N VAL A 291 6.74 5.51 24.55
CA VAL A 291 5.82 6.64 24.35
C VAL A 291 4.72 6.27 23.36
N SER A 292 3.46 6.50 23.73
CA SER A 292 2.31 6.24 22.84
C SER A 292 2.09 7.41 21.89
N LEU A 293 1.97 7.14 20.58
CA LEU A 293 1.91 8.21 19.57
C LEU A 293 0.97 7.90 18.40
N LEU A 294 0.42 8.96 17.80
CA LEU A 294 -0.35 8.87 16.56
C LEU A 294 0.29 9.68 15.45
N ILE A 295 0.35 9.11 14.24
CA ILE A 295 0.77 9.80 13.03
C ILE A 295 -0.48 10.19 12.24
N CYS A 296 -0.68 11.48 12.04
CA CYS A 296 -1.79 12.01 11.25
C CYS A 296 -1.34 12.73 9.98
N GLY A 297 -2.28 13.03 9.09
CA GLY A 297 -2.05 13.61 7.78
C GLY A 297 -3.10 13.17 6.76
N GLY A 298 -3.17 13.90 5.64
CA GLY A 298 -4.05 13.56 4.51
C GLY A 298 -3.70 12.21 3.85
N THR A 299 -4.53 11.78 2.89
CA THR A 299 -4.22 10.63 2.03
C THR A 299 -2.88 10.82 1.31
N ALA A 300 -2.11 9.74 1.16
CA ALA A 300 -0.81 9.72 0.46
C ALA A 300 0.30 10.64 1.03
N THR A 301 0.15 11.16 2.26
CA THR A 301 1.18 11.98 2.93
C THR A 301 2.34 11.18 3.53
N GLY A 302 2.29 9.84 3.49
CA GLY A 302 3.36 8.96 4.01
C GLY A 302 3.23 8.55 5.47
N LYS A 303 2.01 8.52 6.04
CA LYS A 303 1.77 8.12 7.44
C LYS A 303 2.29 6.72 7.75
N THR A 304 1.83 5.71 7.00
CA THR A 304 2.26 4.31 7.22
C THR A 304 3.75 4.15 6.94
N THR A 305 4.31 4.90 5.98
CA THR A 305 5.75 4.93 5.71
C THR A 305 6.54 5.42 6.93
N LEU A 306 6.13 6.54 7.53
CA LEU A 306 6.77 7.04 8.74
C LEU A 306 6.58 6.06 9.91
N LEU A 307 5.37 5.49 10.07
CA LEU A 307 5.07 4.49 11.08
C LEU A 307 6.05 3.33 11.00
N ASN A 308 6.17 2.72 9.82
CA ASN A 308 7.03 1.57 9.57
C ASN A 308 8.51 1.91 9.85
N ALA A 309 8.97 3.10 9.42
CA ALA A 309 10.32 3.56 9.67
C ALA A 309 10.61 3.72 11.17
N ILE A 310 9.78 4.46 11.92
CA ILE A 310 10.03 4.69 13.36
C ILE A 310 9.83 3.43 14.20
N SER A 311 9.03 2.47 13.75
CA SER A 311 8.92 1.16 14.40
C SER A 311 10.24 0.41 14.43
N MET A 312 11.21 0.72 13.55
CA MET A 312 12.57 0.17 13.62
C MET A 312 13.35 0.61 14.86
N PHE A 313 12.91 1.66 15.56
CA PHE A 313 13.53 2.12 16.81
C PHE A 313 13.06 1.33 18.04
N ILE A 314 11.97 0.57 17.94
CA ILE A 314 11.52 -0.33 19.01
C ILE A 314 12.68 -1.30 19.33
N PRO A 315 13.04 -1.49 20.62
CA PRO A 315 14.12 -2.39 20.97
C PRO A 315 13.90 -3.81 20.41
N PRO A 316 14.94 -4.49 19.92
CA PRO A 316 14.80 -5.71 19.11
C PRO A 316 14.28 -6.93 19.88
N GLU A 317 14.41 -6.94 21.22
CA GLU A 317 13.91 -7.97 22.13
C GLU A 317 12.40 -7.86 22.43
N GLU A 318 11.82 -6.69 22.19
CA GLU A 318 10.43 -6.39 22.56
C GLU A 318 9.44 -7.16 21.69
N LYS A 319 8.34 -7.58 22.31
CA LYS A 319 7.24 -8.22 21.62
C LYS A 319 6.35 -7.20 20.96
N VAL A 320 6.27 -7.24 19.64
CA VAL A 320 5.43 -6.34 18.86
C VAL A 320 4.22 -7.09 18.31
N VAL A 321 3.03 -6.52 18.46
CA VAL A 321 1.83 -6.97 17.73
C VAL A 321 1.41 -5.85 16.79
N SER A 322 1.36 -6.12 15.49
CA SER A 322 0.79 -5.19 14.52
C SER A 322 -0.61 -5.65 14.10
N ILE A 323 -1.54 -4.71 13.97
CA ILE A 323 -2.93 -4.96 13.61
C ILE A 323 -3.29 -4.02 12.46
N GLU A 324 -3.70 -4.60 11.34
CA GLU A 324 -3.92 -3.85 10.11
C GLU A 324 -5.19 -4.33 9.40
N ASP A 325 -5.93 -3.42 8.77
CA ASP A 325 -7.00 -3.80 7.82
C ASP A 325 -6.42 -4.55 6.62
N THR A 326 -5.24 -4.13 6.18
CA THR A 326 -4.48 -4.76 5.10
C THR A 326 -3.01 -4.65 5.44
N ARG A 327 -2.25 -5.71 5.15
CA ARG A 327 -0.83 -5.76 5.47
C ARG A 327 -0.08 -4.67 4.70
N GLU A 328 0.54 -3.75 5.42
CA GLU A 328 1.41 -2.69 4.88
C GLU A 328 2.75 -2.61 5.66
N LEU A 329 2.74 -2.99 6.94
CA LEU A 329 3.92 -2.96 7.80
C LEU A 329 4.87 -4.12 7.54
N GLN A 330 6.17 -3.81 7.64
CA GLN A 330 7.24 -4.78 7.52
C GLN A 330 8.34 -4.45 8.53
N LEU A 331 8.30 -5.13 9.67
CA LEU A 331 9.18 -4.83 10.80
C LEU A 331 10.42 -5.75 10.79
N PRO A 332 11.60 -5.25 11.18
CA PRO A 332 12.81 -6.08 11.36
C PRO A 332 12.74 -6.99 12.61
N HIS A 333 11.72 -6.84 13.45
CA HIS A 333 11.57 -7.55 14.73
C HIS A 333 11.33 -9.04 14.56
N LYS A 334 12.10 -9.86 15.29
CA LYS A 334 11.92 -11.31 15.32
C LYS A 334 10.71 -11.71 16.17
N ASN A 335 10.46 -11.00 17.27
CA ASN A 335 9.35 -11.25 18.19
C ASN A 335 8.11 -10.43 17.77
N TRP A 336 7.68 -10.61 16.53
CA TRP A 336 6.59 -9.84 15.93
C TRP A 336 5.42 -10.75 15.51
N ILE A 337 4.21 -10.38 15.91
CA ILE A 337 2.96 -11.00 15.50
C ILE A 337 2.20 -10.04 14.58
N PRO A 338 2.23 -10.26 13.25
CA PRO A 338 1.37 -9.53 12.32
C PRO A 338 -0.05 -10.11 12.31
N ALA A 339 -1.03 -9.30 12.66
CA ALA A 339 -2.45 -9.63 12.59
C ALA A 339 -3.15 -8.75 11.54
N VAL A 340 -4.00 -9.36 10.72
CA VAL A 340 -4.71 -8.67 9.63
C VAL A 340 -6.20 -8.97 9.76
N ALA A 341 -7.03 -7.94 9.63
CA ALA A 341 -8.48 -8.08 9.64
C ALA A 341 -8.94 -8.98 8.48
N ARG A 342 -10.02 -9.72 8.70
CA ARG A 342 -10.61 -10.60 7.71
C ARG A 342 -12.06 -10.23 7.51
N THR A 343 -12.39 -9.72 6.33
CA THR A 343 -13.80 -9.54 5.96
C THR A 343 -14.48 -10.90 5.83
N GLY A 344 -15.66 -11.05 6.43
CA GLY A 344 -16.41 -12.31 6.43
C GLY A 344 -17.03 -12.67 5.08
N PHE A 345 -17.67 -13.84 5.03
CA PHE A 345 -18.27 -14.42 3.83
C PHE A 345 -19.80 -14.25 3.82
N GLY A 346 -20.36 -14.11 2.62
CA GLY A 346 -21.80 -14.08 2.40
C GLY A 346 -22.46 -12.75 2.78
N ALA A 347 -23.79 -12.76 2.75
CA ALA A 347 -24.62 -11.65 3.19
C ALA A 347 -24.45 -11.37 4.71
N PRO A 348 -24.54 -10.11 5.15
CA PRO A 348 -24.51 -9.77 6.57
C PRO A 348 -25.60 -10.51 7.36
N GLU A 349 -25.26 -10.98 8.55
CA GLU A 349 -26.22 -11.51 9.51
C GLU A 349 -27.09 -10.38 10.11
N ALA A 350 -28.07 -10.72 10.95
CA ALA A 350 -28.98 -9.74 11.57
C ALA A 350 -28.25 -8.65 12.39
N GLY A 351 -27.00 -8.89 12.80
CA GLY A 351 -26.14 -7.94 13.50
C GLY A 351 -25.26 -7.07 12.60
N GLY A 352 -25.31 -7.22 11.27
CA GLY A 352 -24.50 -6.48 10.30
C GLY A 352 -23.12 -7.08 10.03
N GLU A 353 -22.66 -8.02 10.85
CA GLU A 353 -21.41 -8.77 10.65
C GLU A 353 -21.63 -9.92 9.67
N ARG A 354 -20.61 -10.23 8.87
CA ARG A 354 -20.62 -11.39 7.98
C ARG A 354 -20.09 -12.63 8.70
N TYR A 355 -20.49 -13.80 8.21
CA TYR A 355 -20.01 -15.06 8.78
C TYR A 355 -18.48 -15.15 8.70
N GLY A 356 -17.83 -15.35 9.85
CA GLY A 356 -16.38 -15.44 9.95
C GLY A 356 -15.63 -14.13 9.77
N GLU A 357 -16.30 -12.99 9.84
CA GLU A 357 -15.64 -11.68 9.96
C GLU A 357 -14.79 -11.61 11.22
N VAL A 358 -13.61 -10.99 11.10
CA VAL A 358 -12.71 -10.67 12.22
C VAL A 358 -12.22 -9.27 11.98
N ASP A 359 -12.66 -8.32 12.79
CA ASP A 359 -12.31 -6.91 12.63
C ASP A 359 -11.08 -6.52 13.47
N MET A 360 -10.58 -5.29 13.28
CA MET A 360 -9.44 -4.79 14.06
C MET A 360 -9.74 -4.69 15.57
N PHE A 361 -11.01 -4.53 15.95
CA PHE A 361 -11.41 -4.45 17.35
C PHE A 361 -11.28 -5.81 18.05
N ASP A 362 -11.66 -6.90 17.38
CA ASP A 362 -11.45 -8.26 17.85
C ASP A 362 -9.96 -8.60 17.97
N LEU A 363 -9.17 -8.23 16.95
CA LEU A 363 -7.73 -8.44 16.94
C LEU A 363 -7.03 -7.66 18.06
N LEU A 364 -7.42 -6.40 18.31
CA LEU A 364 -6.87 -5.60 19.40
C LEU A 364 -7.18 -6.22 20.76
N LYS A 365 -8.42 -6.65 20.99
CA LYS A 365 -8.80 -7.30 22.25
C LYS A 365 -7.97 -8.55 22.51
N GLU A 366 -7.75 -9.37 21.49
CA GLU A 366 -6.94 -10.57 21.63
C GLU A 366 -5.45 -10.25 21.78
N SER A 367 -4.94 -9.22 21.10
CA SER A 367 -3.53 -8.82 21.18
C SER A 367 -3.09 -8.54 22.61
N PHE A 368 -3.88 -7.84 23.42
CA PHE A 368 -3.50 -7.53 24.81
C PHE A 368 -3.42 -8.77 25.70
N ARG A 369 -4.12 -9.87 25.37
CA ARG A 369 -3.95 -11.16 26.07
C ARG A 369 -2.65 -11.86 25.73
N GLN A 370 -2.01 -11.47 24.64
CA GLN A 370 -0.70 -11.96 24.25
C GLN A 370 0.42 -11.23 25.02
N ASN A 371 0.10 -10.26 25.88
CA ASN A 371 1.06 -9.44 26.64
C ASN A 371 2.16 -8.85 25.73
N PRO A 372 1.78 -8.00 24.75
CA PRO A 372 2.73 -7.33 23.88
C PRO A 372 3.45 -6.21 24.62
N ASP A 373 4.69 -5.93 24.25
CA ASP A 373 5.40 -4.74 24.74
C ASP A 373 5.03 -3.50 23.90
N TYR A 374 4.75 -3.70 22.60
CA TYR A 374 4.24 -2.66 21.69
C TYR A 374 3.05 -3.16 20.89
N VAL A 375 2.03 -2.30 20.75
CA VAL A 375 0.92 -2.50 19.83
C VAL A 375 0.96 -1.46 18.72
N ILE A 376 0.98 -1.92 17.47
CA ILE A 376 0.96 -1.04 16.30
C ILE A 376 -0.36 -1.23 15.57
N VAL A 377 -1.11 -0.15 15.35
CA VAL A 377 -2.36 -0.16 14.58
C VAL A 377 -2.13 0.57 13.26
N GLY A 378 -2.31 -0.12 12.13
CA GLY A 378 -2.03 0.42 10.80
C GLY A 378 -2.75 1.73 10.54
N GLU A 379 -4.08 1.76 10.69
CA GLU A 379 -4.87 2.99 10.65
C GLU A 379 -6.10 2.87 11.56
N ILE A 380 -6.33 3.88 12.39
CA ILE A 380 -7.47 3.96 13.29
C ILE A 380 -8.58 4.77 12.62
N ARG A 381 -9.78 4.19 12.55
CA ARG A 381 -10.97 4.72 11.88
C ARG A 381 -12.23 4.65 12.73
N GLY A 382 -12.32 3.76 13.71
CA GLY A 382 -13.53 3.50 14.48
C GLY A 382 -13.30 2.87 15.86
N LYS A 383 -14.22 1.99 16.26
CA LYS A 383 -14.36 1.42 17.62
C LYS A 383 -13.08 0.76 18.15
N GLU A 384 -12.20 0.27 17.27
CA GLU A 384 -10.90 -0.32 17.62
C GLU A 384 -10.00 0.65 18.41
N ALA A 385 -10.14 1.97 18.17
CA ALA A 385 -9.47 3.02 18.92
C ALA A 385 -9.71 2.91 20.43
N TYR A 386 -10.94 2.56 20.84
CA TYR A 386 -11.27 2.40 22.25
C TYR A 386 -10.39 1.35 22.92
N VAL A 387 -10.23 0.20 22.27
CA VAL A 387 -9.43 -0.90 22.82
C VAL A 387 -7.95 -0.54 22.87
N MET A 388 -7.44 0.12 21.83
CA MET A 388 -6.06 0.60 21.79
C MET A 388 -5.75 1.54 22.96
N PHE A 389 -6.61 2.53 23.20
CA PHE A 389 -6.42 3.50 24.28
C PHE A 389 -6.60 2.89 25.68
N GLN A 390 -7.46 1.88 25.84
CA GLN A 390 -7.51 1.08 27.07
C GLN A 390 -6.22 0.28 27.30
N GLY A 391 -5.61 -0.22 26.21
CA GLY A 391 -4.28 -0.82 26.23
C GLY A 391 -3.19 0.13 26.71
N MET A 392 -3.17 1.35 26.16
CA MET A 392 -2.27 2.43 26.60
C MET A 392 -2.42 2.71 28.11
N ALA A 393 -3.67 2.85 28.58
CA ALA A 393 -3.97 3.05 30.00
C ALA A 393 -3.47 1.90 30.89
N SER A 394 -3.42 0.69 30.34
CA SER A 394 -2.94 -0.52 31.00
C SER A 394 -1.42 -0.73 30.87
N GLY A 395 -0.69 0.25 30.33
CA GLY A 395 0.78 0.23 30.23
C GLY A 395 1.33 -0.43 28.97
N HIS A 396 0.54 -0.54 27.90
CA HIS A 396 1.01 -1.06 26.61
C HIS A 396 1.23 0.11 25.63
N PRO A 397 2.48 0.55 25.40
CA PRO A 397 2.83 1.52 24.37
C PRO A 397 2.13 1.20 23.06
N SER A 398 1.33 2.14 22.58
CA SER A 398 0.53 1.94 21.37
C SER A 398 0.78 3.03 20.35
N ILE A 399 0.94 2.63 19.11
CA ILE A 399 1.31 3.51 18.00
C ILE A 399 0.39 3.24 16.83
N GLY A 400 -0.04 4.28 16.12
CA GLY A 400 -0.80 4.06 14.90
C GLY A 400 -0.95 5.27 14.02
N THR A 401 -1.67 5.11 12.91
CA THR A 401 -2.00 6.24 12.04
C THR A 401 -3.47 6.63 12.14
N MET A 402 -3.78 7.87 11.79
CA MET A 402 -5.16 8.35 11.67
C MET A 402 -5.25 9.40 10.56
N HIS A 403 -6.32 9.40 9.77
CA HIS A 403 -6.54 10.49 8.82
C HIS A 403 -7.00 11.76 9.55
N ALA A 404 -6.16 12.80 9.62
CA ALA A 404 -6.53 14.07 10.22
C ALA A 404 -5.59 15.18 9.74
N ALA A 405 -6.05 16.43 9.71
CA ALA A 405 -5.26 17.56 9.22
C ALA A 405 -4.24 18.10 10.25
N GLY A 406 -4.36 17.68 11.51
CA GLY A 406 -3.49 18.08 12.62
C GLY A 406 -4.07 17.63 13.96
N VAL A 407 -3.43 18.07 15.04
CA VAL A 407 -3.70 17.60 16.40
C VAL A 407 -5.15 17.85 16.85
N GLU A 408 -5.68 19.05 16.67
CA GLU A 408 -7.07 19.35 17.07
C GLU A 408 -8.09 18.44 16.38
N THR A 409 -7.86 18.11 15.11
CA THR A 409 -8.72 17.19 14.37
C THR A 409 -8.59 15.76 14.88
N VAL A 410 -7.38 15.31 15.27
CA VAL A 410 -7.17 14.00 15.91
C VAL A 410 -8.00 13.91 17.19
N ILE A 411 -7.88 14.89 18.09
CA ILE A 411 -8.59 14.90 19.37
C ILE A 411 -10.11 14.89 19.16
N LYS A 412 -10.62 15.75 18.27
CA LYS A 412 -12.06 15.78 17.93
C LYS A 412 -12.56 14.45 17.38
N ARG A 413 -11.79 13.80 16.49
CA ARG A 413 -12.17 12.49 15.92
C ARG A 413 -12.16 11.39 16.99
N LEU A 414 -11.17 11.38 17.88
CA LEU A 414 -11.11 10.43 18.99
C LEU A 414 -12.29 10.58 19.94
N MET A 415 -12.81 11.79 20.15
CA MET A 415 -13.93 12.04 21.07
C MET A 415 -15.31 11.94 20.43
N SER A 416 -15.41 11.85 19.10
CA SER A 416 -16.68 11.80 18.37
C SER A 416 -17.01 10.38 17.89
N PRO A 417 -18.29 10.03 17.68
CA PRO A 417 -18.65 8.80 16.98
C PRO A 417 -17.96 8.72 15.60
N PRO A 418 -17.53 7.53 15.16
CA PRO A 418 -17.78 6.21 15.74
C PRO A 418 -16.76 5.77 16.82
N ILE A 419 -15.88 6.65 17.30
CA ILE A 419 -14.82 6.32 18.27
C ILE A 419 -15.27 6.58 19.73
N GLU A 420 -15.67 7.82 20.02
CA GLU A 420 -16.29 8.23 21.29
C GLU A 420 -15.45 7.96 22.57
N LEU A 421 -14.18 8.37 22.60
CA LEU A 421 -13.34 8.34 23.81
C LEU A 421 -13.66 9.48 24.80
N SER A 422 -13.47 9.21 26.09
CA SER A 422 -13.51 10.25 27.12
C SER A 422 -12.24 11.12 27.08
N PRO A 423 -12.32 12.41 27.49
CA PRO A 423 -11.15 13.31 27.53
C PRO A 423 -9.97 12.72 28.30
N SER A 424 -10.23 12.12 29.47
CA SER A 424 -9.20 11.51 30.32
C SER A 424 -8.49 10.33 29.65
N LEU A 425 -9.17 9.61 28.75
CA LEU A 425 -8.54 8.53 28.01
C LEU A 425 -7.70 9.08 26.86
N VAL A 426 -8.17 10.13 26.17
CA VAL A 426 -7.41 10.78 25.09
C VAL A 426 -6.12 11.42 25.62
N GLU A 427 -6.12 11.95 26.85
CA GLU A 427 -4.95 12.56 27.51
C GLU A 427 -3.79 11.57 27.72
N ILE A 428 -4.03 10.26 27.65
CA ILE A 428 -2.99 9.22 27.75
C ILE A 428 -2.07 9.22 26.52
N LEU A 429 -2.55 9.71 25.38
CA LEU A 429 -1.74 9.85 24.18
C LEU A 429 -0.64 10.87 24.42
N ASP A 430 0.64 10.50 24.30
CA ASP A 430 1.74 11.42 24.58
C ASP A 430 2.06 12.32 23.38
N LEU A 431 2.02 11.77 22.15
CA LEU A 431 2.48 12.46 20.93
C LEU A 431 1.51 12.34 19.75
N VAL A 432 1.44 13.43 18.96
CA VAL A 432 0.83 13.46 17.64
C VAL A 432 1.82 14.05 16.63
N ILE A 433 2.12 13.28 15.59
CA ILE A 433 2.99 13.69 14.48
C ILE A 433 2.11 14.02 13.29
N THR A 434 2.20 15.24 12.77
CA THR A 434 1.43 15.65 11.59
C THR A 434 2.28 15.58 10.33
N MET A 435 1.87 14.78 9.35
CA MET A 435 2.48 14.64 8.03
C MET A 435 1.79 15.51 7.00
N VAL A 436 2.57 16.09 6.09
CA VAL A 436 2.08 16.88 4.95
C VAL A 436 2.79 16.52 3.66
N PHE A 437 2.08 16.78 2.56
CA PHE A 437 2.63 16.78 1.22
C PHE A 437 2.97 18.24 0.85
N ALA A 438 4.24 18.51 0.58
CA ALA A 438 4.74 19.81 0.16
C ALA A 438 5.11 19.76 -1.33
N GLN A 439 4.57 20.69 -2.13
CA GLN A 439 5.06 20.93 -3.49
C GLN A 439 5.99 22.13 -3.45
N GLU A 440 7.31 21.90 -3.52
CA GLU A 440 8.29 22.98 -3.51
C GLU A 440 9.11 22.95 -4.80
N LYS A 441 9.13 24.05 -5.56
CA LYS A 441 9.97 24.23 -6.77
C LYS A 441 9.87 23.07 -7.78
N GLY A 442 8.68 22.49 -7.91
CA GLY A 442 8.40 21.37 -8.83
C GLY A 442 8.83 19.99 -8.30
N LYS A 443 9.39 19.88 -7.10
CA LYS A 443 9.63 18.59 -6.42
C LYS A 443 8.55 18.37 -5.36
N SER A 444 7.74 17.34 -5.58
CA SER A 444 6.82 16.81 -4.57
C SER A 444 7.63 16.16 -3.46
N SER A 445 7.37 16.51 -2.20
CA SER A 445 8.07 15.94 -1.06
C SER A 445 7.16 15.77 0.16
N ARG A 446 7.38 14.70 0.93
CA ARG A 446 6.65 14.41 2.17
C ARG A 446 7.47 14.97 3.35
N ARG A 447 6.81 15.67 4.28
CA ARG A 447 7.45 16.31 5.44
C ARG A 447 6.66 16.06 6.72
N ILE A 448 7.37 15.88 7.84
CA ILE A 448 6.78 16.05 9.17
C ILE A 448 6.50 17.54 9.36
N LYS A 449 5.24 17.97 9.40
CA LYS A 449 4.86 19.36 9.64
C LYS A 449 5.15 19.77 11.08
N THR A 450 4.70 18.94 12.03
CA THR A 450 4.85 19.18 13.47
C THR A 450 4.98 17.87 14.23
N VAL A 451 5.77 17.89 15.29
CA VAL A 451 5.76 16.91 16.37
C VAL A 451 5.17 17.59 17.59
N SER A 452 3.98 17.17 18.00
CA SER A 452 3.20 17.81 19.06
C SER A 452 3.00 16.85 20.23
N GLU A 453 3.26 17.35 21.44
CA GLU A 453 3.03 16.66 22.70
C GLU A 453 1.67 17.04 23.26
N ILE A 454 0.90 16.05 23.72
CA ILE A 454 -0.35 16.30 24.43
C ILE A 454 -0.02 16.50 25.91
N GLN A 455 -0.49 17.62 26.47
CA GLN A 455 -0.28 17.94 27.89
C GLN A 455 -1.54 17.71 28.70
N SER A 456 -2.68 18.14 28.17
CA SER A 456 -4.00 17.92 28.78
C SER A 456 -5.11 17.97 27.72
N VAL A 457 -6.24 17.32 27.99
CA VAL A 457 -7.41 17.32 27.10
C VAL A 457 -8.64 17.86 27.83
N GLU A 458 -9.19 18.95 27.32
CA GLU A 458 -10.38 19.58 27.88
C GLU A 458 -11.66 18.81 27.48
N PRO A 459 -12.72 18.83 28.32
CA PRO A 459 -14.00 18.20 27.98
C PRO A 459 -14.66 18.73 26.71
N THR A 460 -14.31 19.94 26.28
CA THR A 460 -14.80 20.60 25.06
C THR A 460 -14.22 20.02 23.77
N GLY A 461 -13.23 19.12 23.86
CA GLY A 461 -12.53 18.54 22.71
C GLY A 461 -11.35 19.38 22.19
N SER A 462 -10.87 20.34 22.98
CA SER A 462 -9.59 21.02 22.74
C SER A 462 -8.49 20.40 23.62
N ALA A 463 -7.26 20.32 23.11
CA ALA A 463 -6.11 19.87 23.88
C ALA A 463 -5.09 20.99 24.06
N ARG A 464 -4.48 21.06 25.25
CA ARG A 464 -3.26 21.83 25.45
C ARG A 464 -2.10 21.02 24.91
N THR A 465 -1.34 21.61 23.98
CA THR A 465 -0.26 20.90 23.29
C THR A 465 1.02 21.71 23.28
N GLY A 466 2.17 21.02 23.36
CA GLY A 466 3.49 21.60 23.13
C GLY A 466 4.00 21.18 21.76
N THR A 467 4.56 22.10 20.96
CA THR A 467 5.21 21.73 19.69
C THR A 467 6.72 21.59 19.92
N VAL A 468 7.25 20.37 19.81
CA VAL A 468 8.68 20.09 20.02
C VAL A 468 9.47 20.39 18.75
N TYR A 469 8.91 20.06 17.59
CA TYR A 469 9.51 20.37 16.31
C TYR A 469 8.48 20.86 15.32
N ARG A 470 8.87 21.82 14.48
CA ARG A 470 8.05 22.37 13.40
C ARG A 470 8.87 22.51 12.13
N TRP A 471 8.30 22.10 11.00
CA TRP A 471 8.88 22.34 9.68
C TRP A 471 8.58 23.76 9.21
N VAL A 472 9.60 24.40 8.64
CA VAL A 472 9.57 25.75 8.06
C VAL A 472 9.59 25.62 6.54
N PRO A 473 8.47 25.89 5.84
CA PRO A 473 8.38 25.70 4.40
C PRO A 473 9.32 26.58 3.57
N SER A 474 9.66 27.78 4.05
CA SER A 474 10.47 28.74 3.29
C SER A 474 11.94 28.32 3.16
N THR A 475 12.46 27.58 4.13
CA THR A 475 13.86 27.15 4.20
C THR A 475 14.03 25.64 4.05
N ASP A 476 12.93 24.89 4.04
CA ASP A 476 12.91 23.42 4.10
C ASP A 476 13.73 22.86 5.28
N THR A 477 13.59 23.50 6.45
CA THR A 477 14.29 23.13 7.69
C THR A 477 13.31 22.85 8.82
N PHE A 478 13.83 22.31 9.93
CA PHE A 478 13.07 22.03 11.14
C PHE A 478 13.57 22.91 12.28
N GLU A 479 12.66 23.57 12.97
CA GLU A 479 12.91 24.36 14.17
C GLU A 479 12.48 23.56 15.41
N GLU A 480 13.30 23.62 16.47
CA GLU A 480 12.99 23.08 17.79
C GLU A 480 12.14 24.10 18.58
N GLY A 481 11.15 23.63 19.32
CA GLY A 481 10.32 24.44 20.20
C GLY A 481 10.98 24.75 21.54
N GLU A 482 10.22 25.36 22.45
CA GLU A 482 10.73 25.86 23.75
C GLU A 482 11.05 24.76 24.79
N GLY A 483 10.87 23.48 24.43
CA GLY A 483 11.18 22.33 25.26
C GLY A 483 10.28 21.14 24.99
N SER A 484 10.50 20.07 25.76
CA SER A 484 9.73 18.82 25.68
C SER A 484 9.16 18.45 27.05
N TYR A 485 7.84 18.49 27.13
CA TYR A 485 7.06 18.00 28.25
C TYR A 485 7.21 16.48 28.40
N VAL A 486 7.20 15.73 27.29
CA VAL A 486 7.32 14.27 27.33
C VAL A 486 8.68 13.84 27.85
N LEU A 487 9.79 14.47 27.42
CA LEU A 487 11.11 14.19 27.98
C LEU A 487 11.19 14.53 29.46
N SER A 488 10.57 15.63 29.89
CA SER A 488 10.54 16.01 31.31
C SER A 488 9.75 15.00 32.15
N LYS A 489 8.62 14.53 31.63
CA LYS A 489 7.78 13.46 32.22
C LYS A 489 8.54 12.14 32.31
N LEU A 490 9.25 11.75 31.25
CA LEU A 490 10.07 10.54 31.20
C LEU A 490 11.25 10.61 32.17
N ALA A 491 11.97 11.73 32.19
CA ALA A 491 13.07 11.98 33.11
C ALA A 491 12.62 11.75 34.56
N THR A 492 11.49 12.35 34.93
CA THR A 492 10.92 12.23 36.28
C THR A 492 10.49 10.79 36.57
N THR A 493 9.75 10.15 35.65
CA THR A 493 9.20 8.80 35.84
C THR A 493 10.29 7.72 35.93
N LYS A 494 11.36 7.86 35.15
CA LYS A 494 12.46 6.87 35.09
C LYS A 494 13.65 7.23 36.00
N GLY A 495 13.61 8.39 36.67
CA GLY A 495 14.70 8.86 37.54
C GLY A 495 15.94 9.34 36.78
N TYR A 496 15.80 9.77 35.52
CA TYR A 496 16.88 10.35 34.74
C TYR A 496 17.01 11.86 34.97
N GLN A 497 18.22 12.38 34.79
CA GLN A 497 18.42 13.83 34.65
C GLN A 497 18.09 14.26 33.22
N LEU A 498 17.43 15.41 33.08
CA LEU A 498 17.12 15.98 31.76
C LEU A 498 18.40 16.21 30.92
N SER A 499 19.51 16.54 31.58
CA SER A 499 20.82 16.71 30.93
C SER A 499 21.34 15.41 30.32
N ASP A 500 21.07 14.27 30.93
CA ASP A 500 21.48 12.97 30.40
C ASP A 500 20.61 12.56 29.21
N MET A 501 19.30 12.82 29.27
CA MET A 501 18.42 12.64 28.10
C MET A 501 18.86 13.51 26.91
N LYS A 502 19.27 14.76 27.15
CA LYS A 502 19.81 15.65 26.11
C LYS A 502 21.11 15.13 25.50
N LYS A 503 22.00 14.54 26.31
CA LYS A 503 23.22 13.87 25.80
C LYS A 503 22.86 12.68 24.92
N GLU A 504 21.86 11.90 25.33
CA GLU A 504 21.39 10.73 24.58
C GLU A 504 20.78 11.12 23.23
N LEU A 505 20.00 12.21 23.18
CA LEU A 505 19.49 12.77 21.93
C LEU A 505 20.64 13.18 21.01
N ALA A 506 21.63 13.89 21.53
CA ALA A 506 22.78 14.34 20.77
C ALA A 506 23.64 13.17 20.23
N ALA A 507 23.79 12.10 21.03
CA ALA A 507 24.45 10.87 20.61
C ALA A 507 23.69 10.19 19.45
N ARG A 508 22.38 9.98 19.59
CA ARG A 508 21.52 9.40 18.53
C ARG A 508 21.50 10.25 17.26
N THR A 509 21.44 11.58 17.38
CA THR A 509 21.58 12.50 16.24
C THR A 509 22.91 12.24 15.51
N GLY A 510 24.01 12.11 16.26
CA GLY A 510 25.33 11.80 15.70
C GLY A 510 25.36 10.48 14.93
N VAL A 511 24.76 9.43 15.50
CA VAL A 511 24.65 8.10 14.87
C VAL A 511 23.83 8.15 13.58
N LEU A 512 22.67 8.82 13.59
CA LEU A 512 21.81 8.98 12.42
C LEU A 512 22.50 9.76 11.30
N ARG A 513 23.18 10.86 11.62
CA ARG A 513 23.97 11.63 10.65
C ARG A 513 25.13 10.81 10.09
N TRP A 514 25.82 10.05 10.94
CA TRP A 514 26.90 9.17 10.49
C TRP A 514 26.39 8.12 9.49
N MET A 515 25.24 7.50 9.74
CA MET A 515 24.63 6.57 8.77
C MET A 515 24.30 7.25 7.44
N LEU A 516 23.72 8.45 7.49
CA LEU A 516 23.40 9.24 6.30
C LEU A 516 24.65 9.60 5.49
N ASP A 517 25.69 10.11 6.14
CA ASP A 517 26.95 10.51 5.52
C ASP A 517 27.69 9.31 4.86
N ASN A 518 27.54 8.11 5.43
CA ASN A 518 28.10 6.87 4.90
C ASN A 518 27.15 6.11 3.96
N ARG A 519 26.00 6.70 3.60
CA ARG A 519 24.97 6.11 2.70
C ARG A 519 24.43 4.74 3.16
N ILE A 520 24.36 4.54 4.48
CA ILE A 520 23.72 3.37 5.07
C ILE A 520 22.22 3.65 5.17
N THR A 521 21.51 3.43 4.06
CA THR A 521 20.08 3.72 3.94
C THR A 521 19.22 2.46 3.90
N HIS A 522 19.80 1.29 3.60
CA HIS A 522 19.06 0.05 3.49
C HIS A 522 18.53 -0.40 4.88
N TRP A 523 17.22 -0.69 4.96
CA TRP A 523 16.53 -0.91 6.23
C TRP A 523 17.14 -2.00 7.12
N LYS A 524 17.65 -3.10 6.53
CA LYS A 524 18.30 -4.18 7.31
C LYS A 524 19.59 -3.71 7.97
N GLU A 525 20.37 -2.87 7.27
CA GLU A 525 21.64 -2.35 7.80
C GLU A 525 21.38 -1.31 8.89
N VAL A 526 20.39 -0.43 8.66
CA VAL A 526 19.93 0.56 9.64
C VAL A 526 19.42 -0.13 10.90
N ALA A 527 18.53 -1.12 10.77
CA ALA A 527 18.01 -1.88 11.91
C ALA A 527 19.11 -2.63 12.67
N ALA A 528 20.09 -3.20 11.97
CA ALA A 528 21.23 -3.86 12.60
C ALA A 528 22.09 -2.87 13.41
N LEU A 529 22.32 -1.67 12.89
CA LEU A 529 23.08 -0.64 13.61
C LEU A 529 22.31 -0.11 14.83
N ILE A 530 21.01 0.15 14.69
CA ILE A 530 20.14 0.53 15.81
C ILE A 530 20.14 -0.56 16.90
N GLY A 531 20.04 -1.83 16.51
CA GLY A 531 20.13 -2.96 17.44
C GLY A 531 21.47 -3.04 18.18
N ARG A 532 22.59 -2.76 17.51
CA ARG A 532 23.91 -2.66 18.16
C ARG A 532 23.98 -1.50 19.15
N TYR A 533 23.40 -0.35 18.78
CA TYR A 533 23.32 0.81 19.67
C TYR A 533 22.53 0.48 20.94
N HIS A 534 21.37 -0.17 20.83
CA HIS A 534 20.58 -0.62 21.98
C HIS A 534 21.38 -1.54 22.92
N GLN A 535 22.16 -2.47 22.37
CA GLN A 535 22.94 -3.42 23.19
C GLN A 535 24.17 -2.78 23.86
N ASN A 536 24.87 -1.88 23.17
CA ASN A 536 26.08 -1.25 23.66
C ASN A 536 26.27 0.15 23.07
N PRO A 537 25.63 1.19 23.64
CA PRO A 537 25.71 2.55 23.12
C PRO A 537 27.15 3.06 23.06
N ASN A 538 27.89 2.93 24.16
CA ASN A 538 29.27 3.42 24.27
C ASN A 538 30.23 2.72 23.31
N GLY A 539 30.10 1.39 23.17
CA GLY A 539 30.90 0.62 22.22
C GLY A 539 30.59 1.00 20.77
N THR A 540 29.32 1.14 20.45
CA THR A 540 28.86 1.58 19.12
C THR A 540 29.40 2.97 18.79
N LEU A 541 29.23 3.95 19.69
CA LEU A 541 29.77 5.30 19.50
C LEU A 541 31.29 5.31 19.31
N LYS A 542 32.03 4.45 20.00
CA LYS A 542 33.48 4.31 19.84
C LYS A 542 33.85 3.72 18.48
N GLU A 543 33.18 2.66 18.04
CA GLU A 543 33.36 2.03 16.72
C GLU A 543 33.12 3.03 15.59
N LEU A 544 32.07 3.85 15.72
CA LEU A 544 31.72 4.89 14.75
C LEU A 544 32.63 6.13 14.80
N GLY A 545 33.56 6.20 15.75
CA GLY A 545 34.43 7.37 15.94
C GLY A 545 33.70 8.60 16.50
N LEU A 546 32.54 8.40 17.13
CA LEU A 546 31.70 9.43 17.74
C LEU A 546 31.96 9.60 19.25
N ALA A 547 32.73 8.69 19.87
CA ALA A 547 33.11 8.79 21.28
C ALA A 547 34.10 9.95 21.52
N ALA A 548 33.69 10.90 22.37
CA ALA A 548 34.55 11.93 22.97
C ALA A 548 35.23 12.95 22.03
N LYS A 549 34.48 13.51 21.07
CA LYS A 549 34.58 14.95 20.80
C LYS A 549 33.36 15.57 21.45
N GLY A 550 33.56 16.42 22.47
CA GLY A 550 32.45 17.17 23.05
C GLY A 550 31.57 17.72 21.94
N LEU A 551 30.28 17.43 22.00
CA LEU A 551 29.22 17.91 21.09
C LEU A 551 29.16 19.45 21.16
N ARG A 552 30.21 20.11 20.68
CA ARG A 552 30.17 21.49 20.25
C ARG A 552 29.48 21.47 18.91
N SER A 553 28.46 22.30 18.79
CA SER A 553 27.87 22.76 17.54
C SER A 553 28.78 22.49 16.35
N VAL A 554 28.47 21.43 15.60
CA VAL A 554 29.04 21.27 14.27
C VAL A 554 28.45 22.44 13.50
N MET A 555 29.26 23.49 13.34
CA MET A 555 28.96 24.62 12.48
C MET A 555 28.38 24.08 11.19
N VAL A 556 27.17 24.56 10.87
CA VAL A 556 26.64 24.54 9.51
C VAL A 556 27.78 24.96 8.60
N ARG A 557 28.31 24.03 7.80
CA ARG A 557 29.10 24.42 6.64
C ARG A 557 28.13 25.22 5.78
N LYS A 558 28.29 26.54 5.79
CA LYS A 558 27.70 27.42 4.78
C LYS A 558 27.97 26.75 3.43
N ALA A 559 26.95 26.68 2.59
CA ALA A 559 27.09 26.26 1.19
C ALA A 559 28.32 26.96 0.58
N PRO A 560 29.05 26.30 -0.34
CA PRO A 560 30.18 26.95 -1.00
C PRO A 560 29.65 28.25 -1.60
N SER A 561 30.18 29.37 -1.12
CA SER A 561 30.00 30.67 -1.75
C SER A 561 30.44 30.51 -3.19
N GLU A 562 29.54 30.80 -4.13
CA GLU A 562 29.87 30.91 -5.54
C GLU A 562 31.14 31.75 -5.68
N GLU A 563 32.11 31.17 -6.39
CA GLU A 563 33.33 31.86 -6.78
C GLU A 563 32.96 33.17 -7.47
N HIS A 564 33.61 34.23 -7.03
CA HIS A 564 33.56 35.57 -7.61
C HIS A 564 33.68 35.50 -9.14
N LYS A 565 32.56 35.75 -9.83
CA LYS A 565 32.62 36.33 -11.17
C LYS A 565 32.71 37.83 -11.00
N GLU A 566 33.82 38.40 -11.47
CA GLU A 566 34.04 39.84 -11.58
C GLU A 566 32.81 40.51 -12.21
N TYR A 567 32.25 41.44 -11.45
CA TYR A 567 31.27 42.40 -11.92
C TYR A 567 32.04 43.47 -12.71
N VAL A 568 31.79 43.56 -14.02
CA VAL A 568 32.28 44.69 -14.83
C VAL A 568 31.20 45.78 -14.77
N GLU A 569 31.54 46.91 -14.16
CA GLU A 569 30.70 48.12 -14.12
C GLU A 569 30.40 48.64 -15.54
N PRO A 570 29.15 48.98 -15.88
CA PRO A 570 28.87 49.78 -17.05
C PRO A 570 29.29 51.23 -16.80
N GLN A 571 30.17 51.75 -17.65
CA GLN A 571 30.61 53.15 -17.64
C GLN A 571 29.42 54.10 -17.86
N GLU A 572 29.37 55.14 -17.02
CA GLU A 572 28.44 56.27 -17.12
C GLU A 572 28.68 57.08 -18.40
N ALA A 573 27.60 57.44 -19.10
CA ALA A 573 27.59 58.42 -20.17
C ALA A 573 27.32 59.84 -19.59
N PRO A 574 27.86 60.91 -20.20
CA PRO A 574 28.00 62.21 -19.55
C PRO A 574 26.71 63.04 -19.53
N THR A 575 26.62 63.91 -18.52
CA THR A 575 25.50 64.83 -18.24
C THR A 575 25.67 66.22 -18.87
N GLY A 576 24.56 66.77 -19.37
CA GLY A 576 24.26 68.23 -19.47
C GLY A 576 23.79 68.74 -20.84
N PRO A 577 23.02 69.85 -20.96
CA PRO A 577 22.02 70.41 -20.03
C PRO A 577 20.61 70.63 -20.68
N MET A 578 19.65 71.03 -19.84
CA MET A 578 18.21 71.24 -20.09
C MET A 578 17.83 72.43 -21.00
N THR A 579 16.64 72.35 -21.62
CA THR A 579 15.51 73.31 -21.80
C THR A 579 14.66 72.83 -22.99
N GLU A 580 13.33 72.85 -23.10
CA GLU A 580 12.21 73.66 -22.57
C GLU A 580 10.87 72.95 -22.96
N ASN A 581 9.81 73.08 -22.13
CA ASN A 581 8.35 73.12 -22.43
C ASN A 581 7.67 71.96 -23.24
N GLU A 582 6.42 71.52 -23.04
CA GLU A 582 5.22 71.91 -22.30
C GLU A 582 4.23 70.71 -22.36
N ASP A 583 3.38 70.58 -21.34
CA ASP A 583 2.01 70.04 -21.34
C ASP A 583 1.57 68.55 -21.45
N VAL A 584 0.61 68.28 -20.54
CA VAL A 584 -0.47 67.27 -20.45
C VAL A 584 -0.18 65.92 -19.75
N LEU A 585 -0.73 65.80 -18.52
CA LEU A 585 -0.88 64.60 -17.70
C LEU A 585 -1.94 63.61 -18.27
N PRO A 586 -1.76 62.28 -18.09
CA PRO A 586 -2.89 61.35 -18.01
C PRO A 586 -3.00 60.66 -16.64
N GLU A 587 -4.25 60.50 -16.20
CA GLU A 587 -4.71 59.93 -14.93
C GLU A 587 -4.58 58.40 -14.81
N GLU A 588 -4.66 57.92 -13.57
CA GLU A 588 -4.60 56.54 -13.07
C GLU A 588 -5.73 55.60 -13.60
N PRO A 589 -5.49 54.28 -13.67
CA PRO A 589 -6.51 53.33 -14.10
C PRO A 589 -7.48 52.92 -12.96
N ARG A 590 -8.79 53.06 -13.23
CA ARG A 590 -9.92 52.64 -12.40
C ARG A 590 -10.23 51.14 -12.49
N ALA A 591 -10.77 50.61 -11.39
CA ALA A 591 -11.30 49.27 -11.20
C ALA A 591 -12.50 48.94 -12.12
N LEU A 592 -12.65 47.65 -12.46
CA LEU A 592 -13.77 47.10 -13.23
C LEU A 592 -14.89 46.63 -12.29
N GLU A 593 -16.10 47.16 -12.48
CA GLU A 593 -17.37 46.71 -11.87
C GLU A 593 -18.09 45.68 -12.76
N GLU A 594 -18.79 44.72 -12.15
CA GLU A 594 -19.71 43.76 -12.77
C GLU A 594 -21.04 44.42 -13.20
N PRO A 595 -21.70 43.98 -14.29
CA PRO A 595 -23.05 44.41 -14.60
C PRO A 595 -24.14 43.39 -14.21
N ALA A 596 -25.25 43.93 -13.69
CA ALA A 596 -26.52 43.26 -13.38
C ALA A 596 -27.45 43.06 -14.61
N PRO A 597 -28.53 42.25 -14.53
CA PRO A 597 -29.20 41.64 -15.68
C PRO A 597 -30.56 42.27 -16.03
N GLU A 598 -30.96 42.29 -17.32
CA GLU A 598 -32.38 42.34 -17.73
C GLU A 598 -32.65 41.62 -19.06
N THR A 599 -33.79 40.91 -19.09
CA THR A 599 -34.44 40.15 -20.18
C THR A 599 -35.22 41.03 -21.16
N PRO A 600 -35.66 40.47 -22.31
CA PRO A 600 -37.12 40.39 -22.50
C PRO A 600 -37.62 39.05 -23.10
N GLU A 601 -38.86 38.72 -22.72
CA GLU A 601 -39.65 37.56 -23.11
C GLU A 601 -40.07 37.56 -24.59
N ARG A 602 -40.15 36.36 -25.19
CA ARG A 602 -41.31 35.92 -25.98
C ARG A 602 -41.35 34.39 -26.11
N THR A 603 -42.49 33.85 -25.71
CA THR A 603 -42.96 32.46 -25.69
C THR A 603 -43.28 31.92 -27.10
N PHE A 604 -43.15 30.60 -27.31
CA PHE A 604 -44.23 29.68 -27.73
C PHE A 604 -43.76 28.20 -27.81
N GLU A 605 -44.38 27.39 -26.95
CA GLU A 605 -44.87 25.99 -27.03
C GLU A 605 -44.05 24.82 -27.67
N ILE A 606 -43.85 23.76 -26.87
CA ILE A 606 -43.57 22.37 -27.28
C ILE A 606 -44.53 21.44 -26.50
N PRO A 607 -45.13 20.40 -27.12
CA PRO A 607 -46.33 19.73 -26.62
C PRO A 607 -46.09 18.67 -25.52
N ALA A 608 -47.15 18.43 -24.76
CA ALA A 608 -47.24 17.50 -23.63
C ALA A 608 -47.15 16.01 -24.03
N VAL A 609 -46.37 15.24 -23.29
CA VAL A 609 -46.45 13.77 -23.24
C VAL A 609 -46.68 13.31 -21.79
N ILE A 610 -47.96 13.05 -21.53
CA ILE A 610 -48.62 12.10 -20.62
C ILE A 610 -47.74 11.46 -19.52
N ARG A 611 -47.97 11.86 -18.26
CA ARG A 611 -47.76 11.03 -17.05
C ARG A 611 -49.13 10.51 -16.58
N PRO A 612 -49.29 9.21 -16.25
CA PRO A 612 -50.55 8.74 -15.68
C PRO A 612 -50.66 9.14 -14.21
N THR A 613 -51.78 9.76 -13.88
CA THR A 613 -52.28 9.99 -12.53
C THR A 613 -52.91 8.71 -11.97
N PHE A 614 -52.53 8.30 -10.77
CA PHE A 614 -53.33 7.37 -9.96
C PHE A 614 -53.84 8.11 -8.73
N GLY A 615 -55.16 8.28 -8.69
CA GLY A 615 -55.88 9.04 -7.68
C GLY A 615 -55.86 8.37 -6.31
N GLU A 616 -55.88 9.22 -5.30
CA GLU A 616 -56.15 8.86 -3.91
C GLU A 616 -57.56 8.28 -3.78
N LYS A 617 -57.64 6.98 -3.46
CA LYS A 617 -58.83 6.37 -2.85
C LYS A 617 -58.45 5.95 -1.42
N LYS A 618 -59.17 6.52 -0.44
CA LYS A 618 -59.25 6.00 0.93
C LYS A 618 -59.64 4.53 0.89
N VAL A 619 -58.81 3.67 1.48
CA VAL A 619 -59.13 2.27 1.77
C VAL A 619 -59.07 2.09 3.29
N GLU A 620 -60.18 1.66 3.87
CA GLU A 620 -60.32 1.31 5.30
C GLU A 620 -59.40 0.14 5.70
N PRO A 621 -58.96 0.06 6.96
CA PRO A 621 -58.11 -1.03 7.44
C PRO A 621 -58.91 -2.33 7.57
N ALA A 622 -58.50 -3.35 6.80
CA ALA A 622 -59.02 -4.70 6.92
C ALA A 622 -58.62 -5.34 8.28
N LYS A 623 -59.63 -5.77 9.04
CA LYS A 623 -59.50 -6.57 10.26
C LYS A 623 -58.69 -7.85 10.00
N ARG A 624 -57.49 -7.95 10.58
CA ARG A 624 -56.78 -9.24 10.71
C ARG A 624 -57.35 -10.02 11.90
N LYS A 625 -57.84 -11.24 11.62
CA LYS A 625 -58.19 -12.26 12.63
C LYS A 625 -56.91 -12.74 13.36
N PRO A 626 -56.96 -13.07 14.66
CA PRO A 626 -55.80 -13.56 15.40
C PRO A 626 -55.53 -15.04 15.09
N MET A 627 -54.31 -15.39 14.68
CA MET A 627 -53.81 -16.77 14.72
C MET A 627 -53.15 -17.03 16.07
N LYS A 628 -53.53 -18.18 16.66
CA LYS A 628 -53.23 -18.64 18.01
C LYS A 628 -51.74 -18.88 18.24
N ALA A 629 -51.27 -18.40 19.39
CA ALA A 629 -50.00 -18.78 19.99
C ALA A 629 -49.97 -20.29 20.30
N THR A 630 -48.93 -20.99 19.85
CA THR A 630 -48.60 -22.34 20.31
C THR A 630 -47.40 -22.27 21.26
N LYS A 631 -47.60 -22.80 22.47
CA LYS A 631 -46.62 -22.86 23.56
C LYS A 631 -45.41 -23.74 23.19
N PRO A 632 -44.19 -23.44 23.70
CA PRO A 632 -43.04 -24.33 23.54
C PRO A 632 -43.20 -25.59 24.41
N LYS A 633 -43.00 -26.77 23.79
CA LYS A 633 -42.91 -28.05 24.48
C LYS A 633 -41.55 -28.16 25.19
N LYS A 634 -41.59 -28.37 26.51
CA LYS A 634 -40.47 -28.89 27.31
C LYS A 634 -39.96 -30.20 26.69
N ARG A 635 -38.65 -30.31 26.43
CA ARG A 635 -37.98 -31.59 26.24
C ARG A 635 -37.09 -31.88 27.43
N ALA A 636 -37.29 -33.09 27.95
CA ALA A 636 -36.72 -33.64 29.16
C ALA A 636 -35.26 -34.07 28.96
N ALA A 637 -34.58 -34.19 30.09
CA ALA A 637 -33.22 -34.66 30.25
C ALA A 637 -33.04 -36.10 29.76
N GLU A 638 -31.92 -36.36 29.06
CA GLU A 638 -31.35 -37.70 28.94
C GLU A 638 -29.88 -37.67 29.36
N LYS A 639 -29.63 -38.28 30.51
CA LYS A 639 -28.32 -38.63 31.05
C LYS A 639 -27.70 -39.71 30.15
N LYS A 640 -26.53 -39.43 29.54
CA LYS A 640 -25.71 -40.48 28.95
C LYS A 640 -24.99 -41.25 30.07
N ALA A 641 -25.35 -42.52 30.18
CA ALA A 641 -24.73 -43.50 31.05
C ALA A 641 -23.37 -43.96 30.50
N VAL A 642 -22.45 -44.17 31.44
CA VAL A 642 -21.16 -44.85 31.31
C VAL A 642 -21.37 -46.35 31.04
N PRO A 643 -20.47 -47.03 30.33
CA PRO A 643 -20.06 -48.36 30.77
C PRO A 643 -18.55 -48.50 30.96
N LYS A 644 -18.19 -49.05 32.12
CA LYS A 644 -16.86 -49.52 32.52
C LYS A 644 -16.49 -50.81 31.78
N LYS A 645 -15.22 -50.87 31.34
CA LYS A 645 -14.22 -51.98 31.36
C LYS A 645 -14.69 -53.44 31.38
N ILE A 646 -14.01 -54.29 30.58
CA ILE A 646 -13.41 -55.63 30.88
C ILE A 646 -12.76 -56.14 29.56
N LYS A 647 -11.41 -56.15 29.43
CA LYS A 647 -10.40 -57.21 29.70
C LYS A 647 -10.17 -58.22 28.55
N LYS A 648 -8.86 -58.42 28.26
CA LYS A 648 -8.16 -59.58 27.61
C LYS A 648 -8.47 -59.74 26.11
N LYS A 649 -7.49 -59.97 25.22
CA LYS A 649 -6.24 -60.72 25.29
C LYS A 649 -5.21 -60.07 24.35
#